data_AF-A0A355TU44-F1
#
_entry.id   AF-A0A355TU44-F1
#
_cell.length_a   1.000
_cell.length_b   1.000
_cell.length_c   1.000
_cell.angle_alpha   90.00
_cell.angle_beta   90.00
_cell.angle_gamma   90.00
#
_symmetry.space_group_name_H-M   'P 1'
#
loop_
_entity.id
_entity.type
_entity.pdbx_description
1 polymer ?
#
loop_
_entity_poly.entity_id
_entity_poly.type
_entity_poly.pdbx_seq_one_letter_code
_entity_poly.pdbx_strand_id
1 'polypeptide(L)'
;MGEGMLSSVGFNRSNLNQDVARVVAEQGKLNYPQVLETCYPARPLTPLRYKDSHLKARRVKCIFVGPNDKIPVHCPPGFDLLAIMGLGFTRRETEDVTELLKNTKVGSDVIVGVPEQPLPGSAQLKELQALNILAVQEPYTVPGNAQNLLQSRRQMVRRQLLEKLRLQLTPNNFHWLYKGVSCDDIKSRRRDIFFTNVLELIYTKVPQLKACGSMRDRCEAVDILLNTKEPLQFITLDKSGGYKVIRDFLIKGGVVSATEDCGSYAIYKVNGFIANEAPLASIWNRLLYMLIGEGCQELSCGLQELYNKFSRRPYGIDVSFLNILLAAAVRRYYPALSFCLRGEELRLDSTALRQAWGAAAHCQVLYTPQAPYRSAQALHHIIESFGFASSRNIRDLWEIAADSLQAWHNRLSPLALTLEPKVGEPAYVLNNLFSSQKERSAREFIGQDLLEKAGFSGLPQGEELERFELWLKEARAAFARYEETFRRRLAGRIAEQFGGKAEDLPENSEDYVPILNQLFRRWFSRLYPNSGAQKLSPWASALAEMYALEPEADAKYWFELLPLQFDLPSLSKWERDNSVTFASRLVRACLELELWHIEGLFPLPEDKEEAEQKLSHWLRSSFNGFGLNKEQRESVLLDLLEELCWSE
;
A
#
# COMPACT_ATOMS: atom_id res chain seq x y z
N MET A 1 -64.56 -84.45 -26.60
CA MET A 1 -63.61 -83.55 -27.29
C MET A 1 -63.98 -82.14 -26.91
N GLY A 2 -63.18 -81.33 -26.24
CA GLY A 2 -61.85 -81.50 -25.70
C GLY A 2 -61.71 -80.47 -24.58
N GLU A 3 -60.96 -80.85 -23.57
CA GLU A 3 -60.63 -80.11 -22.37
C GLU A 3 -59.92 -78.78 -22.68
N GLY A 4 -60.08 -77.83 -21.79
CA GLY A 4 -59.38 -76.54 -21.82
C GLY A 4 -59.48 -75.86 -20.46
N MET A 5 -58.89 -76.53 -19.47
CA MET A 5 -58.80 -76.18 -18.06
C MET A 5 -58.80 -74.69 -17.73
N LEU A 6 -59.75 -74.34 -16.85
CA LEU A 6 -59.54 -73.48 -15.68
C LEU A 6 -58.09 -73.60 -15.15
N SER A 7 -57.21 -72.70 -15.58
CA SER A 7 -56.08 -72.27 -14.76
C SER A 7 -56.28 -70.79 -14.49
N SER A 8 -57.00 -70.57 -13.38
CA SER A 8 -56.91 -69.36 -12.58
C SER A 8 -55.43 -69.11 -12.24
N VAL A 9 -54.71 -68.45 -13.15
CA VAL A 9 -53.42 -67.86 -12.85
C VAL A 9 -53.73 -66.79 -11.81
N GLY A 10 -53.35 -67.08 -10.56
CA GLY A 10 -53.56 -66.19 -9.45
C GLY A 10 -53.04 -64.80 -9.82
N PHE A 11 -53.95 -63.84 -9.92
CA PHE A 11 -53.60 -62.44 -9.72
C PHE A 11 -52.91 -62.39 -8.36
N ASN A 12 -51.58 -62.38 -8.36
CA ASN A 12 -50.78 -62.14 -7.17
C ASN A 12 -51.35 -60.86 -6.54
N ARG A 13 -52.08 -61.01 -5.43
CA ARG A 13 -52.53 -59.88 -4.64
C ARG A 13 -51.25 -59.20 -4.17
N SER A 14 -50.85 -58.13 -4.86
CA SER A 14 -49.66 -57.37 -4.55
C SER A 14 -49.78 -56.84 -3.14
N ASN A 15 -49.04 -57.43 -2.20
CA ASN A 15 -48.96 -56.92 -0.84
C ASN A 15 -47.75 -55.99 -0.78
N LEU A 16 -48.01 -54.71 -1.05
CA LEU A 16 -46.99 -53.66 -1.10
C LEU A 16 -46.05 -53.68 0.12
N ASN A 17 -46.56 -54.01 1.32
CA ASN A 17 -45.75 -54.08 2.52
C ASN A 17 -44.75 -55.26 2.50
N GLN A 18 -45.16 -56.42 1.99
CA GLN A 18 -44.28 -57.59 1.83
C GLN A 18 -43.26 -57.36 0.71
N ASP A 19 -43.69 -56.75 -0.41
CA ASP A 19 -42.80 -56.42 -1.52
C ASP A 19 -41.73 -55.41 -1.11
N VAL A 20 -42.10 -54.37 -0.34
CA VAL A 20 -41.15 -53.40 0.22
C VAL A 20 -40.18 -54.08 1.18
N ALA A 21 -40.66 -54.92 2.10
CA ALA A 21 -39.80 -55.61 3.07
C ALA A 21 -38.78 -56.54 2.36
N ARG A 22 -39.20 -57.23 1.30
CA ARG A 22 -38.31 -58.07 0.48
C ARG A 22 -37.23 -57.24 -0.19
N VAL A 23 -37.60 -56.16 -0.88
CA VAL A 23 -36.64 -55.30 -1.58
C VAL A 23 -35.67 -54.65 -0.59
N VAL A 24 -36.12 -54.19 0.58
CA VAL A 24 -35.25 -53.62 1.62
C VAL A 24 -34.23 -54.64 2.13
N ALA A 25 -34.62 -55.91 2.28
CA ALA A 25 -33.71 -56.97 2.71
C ALA A 25 -32.65 -57.32 1.64
N GLU A 26 -33.00 -57.24 0.35
CA GLU A 26 -32.12 -57.56 -0.78
C GLU A 26 -31.12 -56.43 -1.11
N GLN A 27 -31.45 -55.16 -0.85
CA GLN A 27 -30.68 -54.00 -1.32
C GLN A 27 -29.35 -53.75 -0.60
N GLY A 28 -29.13 -54.28 0.61
CA GLY A 28 -27.90 -54.11 1.38
C GLY A 28 -27.59 -52.66 1.83
N LYS A 29 -27.18 -51.77 0.91
CA LYS A 29 -26.74 -50.38 1.18
C LYS A 29 -27.62 -49.32 0.50
N LEU A 30 -27.77 -48.18 1.17
CA LEU A 30 -28.53 -47.01 0.70
C LEU A 30 -27.79 -46.25 -0.41
N ASN A 31 -28.50 -45.85 -1.46
CA ASN A 31 -28.00 -44.90 -2.46
C ASN A 31 -28.46 -43.48 -2.08
N TYR A 32 -27.65 -42.82 -1.23
CA TYR A 32 -27.98 -41.52 -0.65
C TYR A 32 -28.25 -40.41 -1.67
N PRO A 33 -27.39 -40.19 -2.69
CA PRO A 33 -27.60 -39.14 -3.69
C PRO A 33 -28.92 -39.31 -4.44
N GLN A 34 -29.22 -40.52 -4.92
CA GLN A 34 -30.37 -40.76 -5.77
C GLN A 34 -31.70 -40.42 -5.08
N VAL A 35 -31.85 -40.84 -3.82
CA VAL A 35 -33.10 -40.64 -3.06
C VAL A 35 -33.23 -39.20 -2.55
N LEU A 36 -32.11 -38.57 -2.19
CA LEU A 36 -32.10 -37.18 -1.74
C LEU A 36 -32.23 -36.19 -2.89
N GLU A 37 -31.72 -36.46 -4.08
CA GLU A 37 -32.01 -35.64 -5.26
C GLU A 37 -33.49 -35.65 -5.61
N THR A 38 -34.17 -36.80 -5.44
CA THR A 38 -35.62 -36.87 -5.65
C THR A 38 -36.42 -36.12 -4.58
N CYS A 39 -35.96 -36.11 -3.32
CA CYS A 39 -36.68 -35.47 -2.22
C CYS A 39 -36.32 -33.99 -2.04
N TYR A 40 -35.04 -33.66 -2.18
CA TYR A 40 -34.40 -32.38 -1.89
C TYR A 40 -33.45 -31.99 -3.03
N PRO A 41 -33.98 -31.74 -4.25
CA PRO A 41 -33.13 -31.48 -5.41
C PRO A 41 -32.21 -30.29 -5.16
N ALA A 42 -30.98 -30.40 -5.63
CA ALA A 42 -30.01 -29.31 -5.65
C ALA A 42 -30.62 -28.10 -6.39
N ARG A 43 -31.10 -27.10 -5.65
CA ARG A 43 -31.62 -25.88 -6.25
C ARG A 43 -30.51 -24.83 -6.34
N PRO A 44 -30.35 -24.16 -7.50
CA PRO A 44 -29.52 -22.96 -7.56
C PRO A 44 -30.07 -21.92 -6.57
N LEU A 45 -29.23 -21.46 -5.66
CA LEU A 45 -29.56 -20.39 -4.72
C LEU A 45 -28.92 -19.09 -5.19
N THR A 46 -29.68 -18.01 -5.22
CA THR A 46 -29.15 -16.65 -5.37
C THR A 46 -29.49 -15.90 -4.09
N PRO A 47 -28.54 -15.71 -3.16
CA PRO A 47 -28.81 -15.04 -1.89
C PRO A 47 -29.36 -13.63 -2.13
N LEU A 48 -30.64 -13.41 -1.82
CA LEU A 48 -31.35 -12.16 -2.16
C LEU A 48 -30.68 -10.94 -1.52
N ARG A 49 -30.28 -11.05 -0.25
CA ARG A 49 -29.58 -9.96 0.46
C ARG A 49 -28.26 -9.58 -0.20
N TYR A 50 -27.52 -10.57 -0.69
CA TYR A 50 -26.29 -10.32 -1.45
C TYR A 50 -26.61 -9.59 -2.75
N LYS A 51 -27.62 -10.07 -3.49
CA LYS A 51 -28.08 -9.44 -4.74
C LYS A 51 -28.54 -7.98 -4.54
N ASP A 52 -29.15 -7.68 -3.41
CA ASP A 52 -29.68 -6.33 -3.12
C ASP A 52 -28.57 -5.32 -2.76
N SER A 53 -27.40 -5.80 -2.34
CA SER A 53 -26.31 -4.97 -1.80
C SER A 53 -25.06 -4.93 -2.69
N HIS A 54 -25.01 -5.74 -3.75
CA HIS A 54 -23.83 -5.88 -4.62
C HIS A 54 -24.15 -5.75 -6.11
N LEU A 55 -23.13 -5.44 -6.89
CA LEU A 55 -23.23 -5.20 -8.34
C LEU A 55 -23.46 -6.47 -9.16
N LYS A 56 -23.06 -7.64 -8.63
CA LYS A 56 -23.21 -8.93 -9.29
C LYS A 56 -23.95 -9.89 -8.38
N ALA A 57 -25.07 -10.41 -8.86
CA ALA A 57 -25.72 -11.53 -8.19
C ALA A 57 -24.82 -12.78 -8.29
N ARG A 58 -24.58 -13.43 -7.15
CA ARG A 58 -23.78 -14.66 -7.07
C ARG A 58 -24.70 -15.86 -6.96
N ARG A 59 -24.37 -16.93 -7.69
CA ARG A 59 -25.13 -18.20 -7.63
C ARG A 59 -24.38 -19.22 -6.81
N VAL A 60 -25.08 -19.80 -5.84
CA VAL A 60 -24.58 -20.88 -4.98
C VAL A 60 -25.26 -22.18 -5.39
N LYS A 61 -24.48 -23.22 -5.69
CA LYS A 61 -24.98 -24.58 -5.85
C LYS A 61 -24.83 -25.33 -4.54
N CYS A 62 -25.89 -25.96 -4.07
CA CYS A 62 -25.86 -26.82 -2.90
C CYS A 62 -25.97 -28.28 -3.36
N ILE A 63 -25.04 -29.13 -2.92
CA ILE A 63 -25.10 -30.58 -3.16
C ILE A 63 -24.97 -31.34 -1.84
N PHE A 64 -25.38 -32.60 -1.88
CA PHE A 64 -25.29 -33.52 -0.75
C PHE A 64 -24.33 -34.66 -1.11
N VAL A 65 -23.51 -35.09 -0.16
CA VAL A 65 -22.56 -36.20 -0.33
C VAL A 65 -22.62 -37.15 0.86
N GLY A 66 -22.62 -38.45 0.59
CA GLY A 66 -22.52 -39.54 1.54
C GLY A 66 -21.11 -40.13 1.62
N PRO A 67 -20.93 -41.21 2.41
CA PRO A 67 -19.59 -41.72 2.80
C PRO A 67 -18.78 -42.33 1.65
N ASN A 68 -19.45 -42.73 0.56
CA ASN A 68 -18.80 -43.37 -0.59
C ASN A 68 -18.84 -42.49 -1.86
N ASP A 69 -19.32 -41.24 -1.74
CA ASP A 69 -19.47 -40.36 -2.88
C ASP A 69 -18.15 -39.66 -3.24
N LYS A 70 -17.95 -39.40 -4.53
CA LYS A 70 -16.81 -38.58 -4.98
C LYS A 70 -17.11 -37.12 -4.66
N ILE A 71 -16.22 -36.46 -3.92
CA ILE A 71 -16.34 -35.04 -3.60
C ILE A 71 -15.88 -34.20 -4.80
N PRO A 72 -16.73 -33.30 -5.33
CA PRO A 72 -16.30 -32.36 -6.35
C PRO A 72 -15.30 -31.35 -5.78
N VAL A 73 -14.19 -31.17 -6.48
CA VAL A 73 -13.11 -30.27 -6.07
C VAL A 73 -13.35 -28.83 -6.53
N HIS A 74 -14.17 -28.62 -7.57
CA HIS A 74 -14.46 -27.32 -8.16
C HIS A 74 -15.95 -27.06 -8.32
N CYS A 75 -16.31 -25.79 -8.34
CA CYS A 75 -17.66 -25.34 -8.60
C CYS A 75 -18.03 -25.54 -10.09
N PRO A 76 -19.22 -26.08 -10.40
CA PRO A 76 -19.61 -26.30 -11.77
C PRO A 76 -19.83 -24.98 -12.54
N PRO A 77 -19.73 -25.01 -13.88
CA PRO A 77 -19.93 -23.83 -14.72
C PRO A 77 -21.25 -23.12 -14.42
N GLY A 78 -21.17 -21.78 -14.36
CA GLY A 78 -22.31 -20.92 -14.06
C GLY A 78 -22.52 -20.62 -12.57
N PHE A 79 -21.87 -21.32 -11.65
CA PHE A 79 -21.99 -21.05 -10.22
C PHE A 79 -20.72 -20.37 -9.67
N ASP A 80 -20.89 -19.49 -8.68
CA ASP A 80 -19.79 -18.77 -8.03
C ASP A 80 -19.26 -19.48 -6.77
N LEU A 81 -20.09 -20.35 -6.18
CA LEU A 81 -19.79 -21.11 -4.98
C LEU A 81 -20.51 -22.47 -5.01
N LEU A 82 -19.77 -23.54 -4.70
CA LEU A 82 -20.32 -24.86 -4.42
C LEU A 82 -20.32 -25.11 -2.91
N ALA A 83 -21.50 -25.31 -2.34
CA ALA A 83 -21.68 -25.74 -0.96
C ALA A 83 -21.94 -27.25 -0.93
N ILE A 84 -21.05 -27.99 -0.28
CA ILE A 84 -21.11 -29.44 -0.15
C ILE A 84 -21.56 -29.77 1.27
N MET A 85 -22.69 -30.44 1.43
CA MET A 85 -23.20 -30.86 2.74
C MET A 85 -23.05 -32.37 2.90
N GLY A 86 -22.25 -32.80 3.87
CA GLY A 86 -22.06 -34.21 4.18
C GLY A 86 -23.26 -34.82 4.90
N LEU A 87 -23.62 -36.06 4.59
CA LEU A 87 -24.76 -36.73 5.19
C LEU A 87 -24.40 -38.14 5.65
N GLY A 88 -24.69 -38.44 6.91
CA GLY A 88 -24.68 -39.79 7.47
C GLY A 88 -25.96 -40.03 8.25
N PHE A 89 -26.51 -41.25 8.21
CA PHE A 89 -27.75 -41.62 8.92
C PHE A 89 -27.50 -42.54 10.10
N THR A 90 -26.34 -43.18 10.12
CA THR A 90 -25.77 -43.88 11.26
C THR A 90 -24.53 -43.15 11.75
N ARG A 91 -24.14 -43.38 13.00
CA ARG A 91 -22.93 -42.79 13.59
C ARG A 91 -21.68 -43.07 12.75
N ARG A 92 -21.50 -44.33 12.31
CA ARG A 92 -20.36 -44.74 11.50
C ARG A 92 -20.32 -44.02 10.15
N GLU A 93 -21.45 -43.89 9.47
CA GLU A 93 -21.52 -43.16 8.20
C GLU A 93 -21.24 -41.66 8.38
N THR A 94 -21.68 -41.07 9.49
CA THR A 94 -21.37 -39.68 9.81
C THR A 94 -19.87 -39.49 10.06
N GLU A 95 -19.23 -40.43 10.76
CA GLU A 95 -17.77 -40.45 10.97
C GLU A 95 -17.02 -40.60 9.64
N ASP A 96 -17.41 -41.56 8.79
CA ASP A 96 -16.81 -41.81 7.47
C ASP A 96 -16.91 -40.56 6.56
N VAL A 97 -18.08 -39.91 6.49
CA VAL A 97 -18.27 -38.66 5.73
C VAL A 97 -17.45 -37.51 6.31
N THR A 98 -17.38 -37.42 7.63
CA THR A 98 -16.62 -36.36 8.31
C THR A 98 -15.14 -36.46 7.96
N GLU A 99 -14.57 -37.67 8.03
CA GLU A 99 -13.19 -37.93 7.64
C GLU A 99 -12.96 -37.61 6.16
N LEU A 100 -13.86 -38.09 5.28
CA LEU A 100 -13.79 -37.84 3.84
C LEU A 100 -13.79 -36.33 3.52
N LEU A 101 -14.69 -35.55 4.12
CA LEU A 101 -14.82 -34.11 3.87
C LEU A 101 -13.66 -33.30 4.46
N LYS A 102 -13.16 -33.67 5.64
CA LYS A 102 -12.01 -32.99 6.26
C LYS A 102 -10.70 -33.25 5.52
N ASN A 103 -10.53 -34.46 4.98
CA ASN A 103 -9.29 -34.87 4.30
C ASN A 103 -9.25 -34.42 2.82
N THR A 104 -10.40 -34.09 2.23
CA THR A 104 -10.45 -33.70 0.81
C THR A 104 -10.03 -32.24 0.61
N LYS A 105 -8.99 -32.04 -0.21
CA LYS A 105 -8.56 -30.71 -0.65
C LYS A 105 -9.51 -30.20 -1.73
N VAL A 106 -10.28 -29.16 -1.40
CA VAL A 106 -11.21 -28.49 -2.33
C VAL A 106 -10.67 -27.16 -2.84
N GLY A 107 -11.15 -26.74 -4.01
CA GLY A 107 -10.82 -25.47 -4.63
C GLY A 107 -11.34 -24.27 -3.83
N SER A 108 -10.84 -23.07 -4.18
CA SER A 108 -11.23 -21.84 -3.48
C SER A 108 -12.71 -21.52 -3.60
N ASP A 109 -13.40 -22.07 -4.60
CA ASP A 109 -14.80 -21.90 -4.97
C ASP A 109 -15.75 -22.91 -4.31
N VAL A 110 -15.26 -23.67 -3.33
CA VAL A 110 -16.01 -24.69 -2.61
C VAL A 110 -15.99 -24.41 -1.11
N ILE A 111 -17.14 -24.63 -0.45
CA ILE A 111 -17.27 -24.65 1.00
C ILE A 111 -17.92 -25.96 1.44
N VAL A 112 -17.44 -26.54 2.53
CA VAL A 112 -17.81 -27.89 2.96
C VAL A 112 -18.48 -27.82 4.33
N GLY A 113 -19.69 -28.34 4.45
CA GLY A 113 -20.44 -28.50 5.69
C GLY A 113 -20.30 -29.93 6.20
N VAL A 114 -19.56 -30.10 7.28
CA VAL A 114 -19.35 -31.37 7.97
C VAL A 114 -20.55 -31.65 8.89
N PRO A 115 -21.22 -32.81 8.79
CA PRO A 115 -22.35 -33.13 9.66
C PRO A 115 -21.89 -33.34 11.10
N GLU A 116 -22.55 -32.69 12.06
CA GLU A 116 -22.23 -32.88 13.48
C GLU A 116 -22.93 -34.10 14.09
N GLN A 117 -24.08 -34.48 13.53
CA GLN A 117 -24.93 -35.57 14.04
C GLN A 117 -25.49 -36.41 12.89
N PRO A 118 -25.80 -37.70 13.14
CA PRO A 118 -26.50 -38.52 12.17
C PRO A 118 -27.91 -37.98 11.91
N LEU A 119 -28.30 -37.99 10.65
CA LEU A 119 -29.62 -37.54 10.21
C LEU A 119 -30.71 -38.55 10.59
N PRO A 120 -31.88 -38.07 11.03
CA PRO A 120 -33.04 -38.92 11.24
C PRO A 120 -33.63 -39.36 9.90
N GLY A 121 -34.31 -40.51 9.88
CA GLY A 121 -35.11 -40.94 8.72
C GLY A 121 -34.50 -42.04 7.85
N SER A 122 -33.47 -42.74 8.34
CA SER A 122 -32.85 -43.89 7.64
C SER A 122 -33.89 -44.92 7.16
N ALA A 123 -34.87 -45.27 8.01
CA ALA A 123 -35.92 -46.22 7.67
C ALA A 123 -36.80 -45.72 6.49
N GLN A 124 -37.23 -44.45 6.54
CA GLN A 124 -38.03 -43.84 5.48
C GLN A 124 -37.26 -43.74 4.16
N LEU A 125 -35.94 -43.52 4.20
CA LEU A 125 -35.07 -43.52 3.03
C LEU A 125 -34.96 -44.90 2.38
N LYS A 126 -34.75 -45.96 3.17
CA LYS A 126 -34.71 -47.35 2.69
C LYS A 126 -36.04 -47.75 2.06
N GLU A 127 -37.14 -47.41 2.73
CA GLU A 127 -38.49 -47.65 2.22
C GLU A 127 -38.73 -46.90 0.90
N LEU A 128 -38.33 -45.63 0.81
CA LEU A 128 -38.53 -44.85 -0.41
C LEU A 128 -37.68 -45.36 -1.58
N GLN A 129 -36.45 -45.83 -1.33
CA GLN A 129 -35.61 -46.48 -2.32
C GLN A 129 -36.26 -47.76 -2.85
N ALA A 130 -36.77 -48.61 -1.94
CA ALA A 130 -37.48 -49.83 -2.30
C ALA A 130 -38.73 -49.54 -3.14
N LEU A 131 -39.53 -48.54 -2.74
CA LEU A 131 -40.70 -48.11 -3.49
C LEU A 131 -40.36 -47.55 -4.88
N ASN A 132 -39.20 -46.90 -5.06
CA ASN A 132 -38.76 -46.43 -6.37
C ASN A 132 -38.38 -47.57 -7.31
N ILE A 133 -37.87 -48.68 -6.77
CA ILE A 133 -37.52 -49.88 -7.54
C ILE A 133 -38.77 -50.67 -7.90
N LEU A 134 -39.69 -50.85 -6.95
CA LEU A 134 -40.96 -51.50 -7.22
C LEU A 134 -41.75 -50.74 -8.29
N ALA A 135 -41.61 -49.41 -8.40
CA ALA A 135 -42.29 -48.60 -9.41
C ALA A 135 -41.93 -48.97 -10.87
N VAL A 136 -40.82 -49.68 -11.10
CA VAL A 136 -40.39 -50.12 -12.43
C VAL A 136 -40.58 -51.63 -12.65
N GLN A 137 -41.28 -52.32 -11.73
CA GLN A 137 -41.55 -53.75 -11.78
C GLN A 137 -43.06 -54.02 -11.87
N GLU A 138 -43.46 -55.10 -12.54
CA GLU A 138 -44.84 -55.58 -12.48
C GLU A 138 -45.18 -56.09 -11.07
N PRO A 139 -46.40 -55.87 -10.55
CA PRO A 139 -47.58 -55.29 -11.21
C PRO A 139 -47.70 -53.76 -11.12
N TYR A 140 -46.70 -53.05 -10.58
CA TYR A 140 -46.77 -51.62 -10.28
C TYR A 140 -46.52 -50.69 -11.49
N THR A 141 -46.02 -51.25 -12.59
CA THR A 141 -45.88 -50.58 -13.89
C THR A 141 -47.21 -50.42 -14.63
N VAL A 142 -48.18 -51.31 -14.38
CA VAL A 142 -49.47 -51.34 -15.07
C VAL A 142 -50.47 -50.42 -14.35
N PRO A 143 -51.24 -49.58 -15.09
CA PRO A 143 -52.29 -48.76 -14.51
C PRO A 143 -53.31 -49.57 -13.72
N GLY A 144 -53.48 -49.27 -12.43
CA GLY A 144 -54.42 -49.98 -11.56
C GLY A 144 -54.22 -49.72 -10.07
N ASN A 145 -54.95 -50.48 -9.24
CA ASN A 145 -54.95 -50.32 -7.78
C ASN A 145 -53.57 -50.47 -7.15
N ALA A 146 -52.73 -51.40 -7.64
CA ALA A 146 -51.37 -51.62 -7.15
C ALA A 146 -50.47 -50.40 -7.39
N GLN A 147 -50.50 -49.83 -8.60
CA GLN A 147 -49.77 -48.61 -8.93
C GLN A 147 -50.23 -47.42 -8.08
N ASN A 148 -51.54 -47.23 -7.89
CA ASN A 148 -52.10 -46.16 -7.06
C ASN A 148 -51.68 -46.30 -5.58
N LEU A 149 -51.70 -47.51 -5.03
CA LEU A 149 -51.21 -47.80 -3.68
C LEU A 149 -49.72 -47.47 -3.53
N LEU A 150 -48.88 -47.87 -4.49
CA LEU A 150 -47.46 -47.57 -4.50
C LEU A 150 -47.20 -46.06 -4.59
N GLN A 151 -47.91 -45.34 -5.47
CA GLN A 151 -47.76 -43.89 -5.59
C GLN A 151 -48.20 -43.15 -4.31
N SER A 152 -49.32 -43.56 -3.72
CA SER A 152 -49.81 -42.99 -2.45
C SER A 152 -48.81 -43.20 -1.31
N ARG A 153 -48.27 -44.42 -1.18
CA ARG A 153 -47.24 -44.72 -0.17
C ARG A 153 -45.96 -43.93 -0.41
N ARG A 154 -45.50 -43.80 -1.66
CA ARG A 154 -44.35 -42.96 -2.03
C ARG A 154 -44.54 -41.51 -1.63
N GLN A 155 -45.72 -40.94 -1.88
CA GLN A 155 -46.03 -39.57 -1.50
C GLN A 155 -46.05 -39.40 0.03
N MET A 156 -46.65 -40.34 0.76
CA MET A 156 -46.68 -40.34 2.23
C MET A 156 -45.26 -40.40 2.83
N VAL A 157 -44.46 -41.39 2.43
CA VAL A 157 -43.09 -41.58 2.94
C VAL A 157 -42.22 -40.37 2.61
N ARG A 158 -42.38 -39.78 1.41
CA ARG A 158 -41.68 -38.55 1.01
C ARG A 158 -42.05 -37.36 1.92
N ARG A 159 -43.33 -37.19 2.28
CA ARG A 159 -43.75 -36.11 3.20
C ARG A 159 -43.14 -36.29 4.58
N GLN A 160 -43.20 -37.50 5.14
CA GLN A 160 -42.62 -37.81 6.46
C GLN A 160 -41.10 -37.59 6.48
N LEU A 161 -40.40 -38.00 5.42
CA LEU A 161 -38.97 -37.78 5.30
C LEU A 161 -38.63 -36.29 5.22
N LEU A 162 -39.39 -35.51 4.44
CA LEU A 162 -39.20 -34.06 4.33
C LEU A 162 -39.41 -33.34 5.66
N GLU A 163 -40.43 -33.69 6.43
CA GLU A 163 -40.69 -33.11 7.76
C GLU A 163 -39.51 -33.35 8.72
N LYS A 164 -38.96 -34.58 8.72
CA LYS A 164 -37.81 -34.94 9.56
C LYS A 164 -36.52 -34.24 9.13
N LEU A 165 -36.25 -34.15 7.83
CA LEU A 165 -35.00 -33.58 7.32
C LEU A 165 -34.97 -32.05 7.30
N ARG A 166 -36.13 -31.37 7.20
CA ARG A 166 -36.18 -29.91 7.02
C ARG A 166 -35.48 -29.13 8.14
N LEU A 167 -35.61 -29.58 9.38
CA LEU A 167 -34.96 -28.95 10.55
C LEU A 167 -33.47 -29.29 10.65
N GLN A 168 -33.07 -30.42 10.08
CA GLN A 168 -31.71 -30.96 10.20
C GLN A 168 -30.79 -30.44 9.08
N LEU A 169 -31.33 -30.18 7.89
CA LEU A 169 -30.57 -29.65 6.74
C LEU A 169 -30.44 -28.12 6.75
N THR A 170 -30.42 -27.49 7.92
CA THR A 170 -30.14 -26.04 8.06
C THR A 170 -28.64 -25.80 8.22
N PRO A 171 -28.09 -24.67 7.74
CA PRO A 171 -26.64 -24.44 7.80
C PRO A 171 -26.04 -24.58 9.20
N ASN A 172 -26.77 -24.20 10.24
CA ASN A 172 -26.28 -24.24 11.63
C ASN A 172 -26.01 -25.64 12.20
N ASN A 173 -26.48 -26.71 11.55
CA ASN A 173 -26.25 -28.08 12.01
C ASN A 173 -25.03 -28.73 11.34
N PHE A 174 -24.26 -27.93 10.62
CA PHE A 174 -23.02 -28.34 9.98
C PHE A 174 -21.89 -27.47 10.49
N HIS A 175 -20.76 -28.10 10.73
CA HIS A 175 -19.50 -27.40 10.95
C HIS A 175 -18.91 -27.04 9.58
N TRP A 176 -18.83 -25.74 9.26
CA TRP A 176 -18.46 -25.29 7.92
C TRP A 176 -16.97 -25.00 7.82
N LEU A 177 -16.35 -25.57 6.78
CA LEU A 177 -14.94 -25.44 6.45
C LEU A 177 -14.77 -24.75 5.09
N TYR A 178 -13.97 -23.69 5.08
CA TYR A 178 -13.53 -23.01 3.87
C TYR A 178 -12.00 -23.11 3.76
N LYS A 179 -11.50 -23.77 2.70
CA LYS A 179 -10.05 -24.06 2.53
C LYS A 179 -9.42 -24.73 3.77
N GLY A 180 -10.18 -25.58 4.46
CA GLY A 180 -9.73 -26.27 5.69
C GLY A 180 -9.79 -25.42 6.96
N VAL A 181 -10.18 -24.14 6.88
CA VAL A 181 -10.35 -23.25 8.04
C VAL A 181 -11.83 -23.20 8.43
N SER A 182 -12.13 -23.25 9.73
CA SER A 182 -13.49 -23.12 10.23
C SER A 182 -14.09 -21.75 9.92
N CYS A 183 -15.37 -21.74 9.55
CA CYS A 183 -16.20 -20.55 9.36
C CYS A 183 -17.33 -20.45 10.41
N ASP A 184 -17.12 -21.00 11.61
CA ASP A 184 -18.15 -21.10 12.66
C ASP A 184 -18.70 -19.75 13.16
N ASP A 185 -18.02 -18.64 12.89
CA ASP A 185 -18.49 -17.28 13.21
C ASP A 185 -19.74 -16.90 12.39
N ILE A 186 -19.98 -17.56 11.25
CA ILE A 186 -21.16 -17.32 10.40
C ILE A 186 -22.30 -18.23 10.84
N LYS A 187 -23.24 -17.72 11.64
CA LYS A 187 -24.42 -18.49 12.10
C LYS A 187 -25.73 -17.94 11.55
N SER A 188 -26.46 -18.77 10.80
CA SER A 188 -27.85 -18.49 10.39
C SER A 188 -28.58 -19.77 9.96
N ARG A 189 -29.77 -20.01 10.52
CA ARG A 189 -30.68 -21.08 10.06
C ARG A 189 -31.22 -20.80 8.64
N ARG A 190 -31.27 -19.52 8.26
CA ARG A 190 -31.72 -19.05 6.95
C ARG A 190 -30.58 -19.14 5.94
N ARG A 191 -30.74 -19.99 4.93
CA ARG A 191 -29.75 -20.24 3.87
C ARG A 191 -29.38 -18.99 3.09
N ASP A 192 -30.33 -18.10 2.83
CA ASP A 192 -30.06 -16.83 2.12
C ASP A 192 -29.08 -15.96 2.90
N ILE A 193 -29.30 -15.79 4.21
CA ILE A 193 -28.43 -14.97 5.07
C ILE A 193 -27.06 -15.64 5.23
N PHE A 194 -27.04 -16.95 5.50
CA PHE A 194 -25.80 -17.70 5.68
C PHE A 194 -24.90 -17.57 4.45
N PHE A 195 -25.44 -17.84 3.25
CA PHE A 195 -24.65 -17.77 2.03
C PHE A 195 -24.30 -16.34 1.60
N THR A 196 -25.08 -15.32 1.99
CA THR A 196 -24.64 -13.92 1.85
C THR A 196 -23.35 -13.67 2.62
N ASN A 197 -23.32 -14.02 3.91
CA ASN A 197 -22.15 -13.81 4.76
C ASN A 197 -20.94 -14.63 4.28
N VAL A 198 -21.15 -15.87 3.83
CA VAL A 198 -20.08 -16.70 3.24
C VAL A 198 -19.52 -16.04 1.97
N LEU A 199 -20.37 -15.51 1.11
CA LEU A 199 -19.90 -14.81 -0.09
C LEU A 199 -19.14 -13.52 0.28
N GLU A 200 -19.58 -12.76 1.27
CA GLU A 200 -18.87 -11.56 1.75
C GLU A 200 -17.49 -11.90 2.34
N LEU A 201 -17.39 -12.99 3.10
CA LEU A 201 -16.13 -13.53 3.61
C LEU A 201 -15.17 -13.89 2.47
N ILE A 202 -15.69 -14.49 1.39
CA ILE A 202 -14.89 -14.97 0.27
C ILE A 202 -14.51 -13.84 -0.71
N TYR A 203 -15.40 -12.86 -0.89
CA TYR A 203 -15.29 -11.80 -1.90
C TYR A 203 -15.11 -10.42 -1.26
N THR A 204 -14.05 -10.28 -0.47
CA THR A 204 -13.79 -9.12 0.39
C THR A 204 -13.57 -7.79 -0.34
N LYS A 205 -13.29 -7.80 -1.66
CA LYS A 205 -13.09 -6.59 -2.46
C LYS A 205 -14.28 -6.22 -3.35
N VAL A 206 -15.39 -6.97 -3.30
CA VAL A 206 -16.61 -6.61 -4.03
C VAL A 206 -17.21 -5.36 -3.37
N PRO A 207 -17.55 -4.32 -4.14
CA PRO A 207 -18.19 -3.13 -3.60
C PRO A 207 -19.58 -3.46 -3.03
N GLN A 208 -19.90 -2.88 -1.88
CA GLN A 208 -21.24 -2.87 -1.30
C GLN A 208 -22.08 -1.76 -1.97
N LEU A 209 -22.35 -1.96 -3.27
CA LEU A 209 -23.14 -1.05 -4.08
C LEU A 209 -24.16 -1.85 -4.88
N LYS A 210 -25.44 -1.45 -4.80
CA LYS A 210 -26.54 -2.13 -5.49
C LYS A 210 -26.42 -2.00 -7.01
N ALA A 211 -26.60 -3.11 -7.72
CA ALA A 211 -26.71 -3.08 -9.18
C ALA A 211 -27.88 -2.19 -9.64
N CYS A 212 -27.62 -1.26 -10.56
CA CYS A 212 -28.61 -0.34 -11.11
C CYS A 212 -28.78 -0.48 -12.63
N GLY A 213 -29.97 -0.13 -13.11
CA GLY A 213 -30.33 -0.11 -14.54
C GLY A 213 -30.41 -1.48 -15.21
N SER A 214 -31.16 -1.53 -16.30
CA SER A 214 -31.16 -2.62 -17.27
C SER A 214 -29.86 -2.64 -18.07
N MET A 215 -29.60 -3.71 -18.85
CA MET A 215 -28.44 -3.73 -19.77
C MET A 215 -28.51 -2.57 -20.77
N ARG A 216 -29.72 -2.22 -21.25
CA ARG A 216 -29.95 -1.08 -22.15
C ARG A 216 -29.54 0.23 -21.48
N ASP A 217 -29.94 0.45 -20.23
CA ASP A 217 -29.63 1.65 -19.45
C ASP A 217 -28.11 1.78 -19.22
N ARG A 218 -27.42 0.66 -18.99
CA ARG A 218 -25.96 0.65 -18.81
C ARG A 218 -25.21 0.97 -20.10
N CYS A 219 -25.69 0.48 -21.25
CA CYS A 219 -25.15 0.87 -22.55
C CYS A 219 -25.39 2.37 -22.80
N GLU A 220 -26.59 2.87 -22.52
CA GLU A 220 -26.93 4.29 -22.63
C GLU A 220 -26.04 5.16 -21.73
N ALA A 221 -25.72 4.72 -20.51
CA ALA A 221 -24.78 5.42 -19.63
C ALA A 221 -23.38 5.56 -20.25
N VAL A 222 -22.89 4.54 -20.94
CA VAL A 222 -21.61 4.62 -21.66
C VAL A 222 -21.68 5.62 -22.80
N ASP A 223 -22.76 5.61 -23.57
CA ASP A 223 -22.95 6.57 -24.66
C ASP A 223 -22.96 8.01 -24.16
N ILE A 224 -23.66 8.27 -23.06
CA ILE A 224 -23.68 9.57 -22.39
C ILE A 224 -22.26 9.98 -21.96
N LEU A 225 -21.51 9.08 -21.33
CA LEU A 225 -20.14 9.39 -20.88
C LEU A 225 -19.18 9.73 -22.02
N LEU A 226 -19.40 9.27 -23.24
CA LEU A 226 -18.44 9.47 -24.34
C LEU A 226 -18.89 10.55 -25.33
N ASN A 227 -20.19 10.72 -25.54
CA ASN A 227 -20.72 11.60 -26.58
C ASN A 227 -21.01 13.02 -26.07
N THR A 228 -21.12 13.23 -24.76
CA THR A 228 -21.41 14.56 -24.19
C THR A 228 -20.14 15.42 -24.20
N LYS A 229 -20.17 16.62 -24.79
CA LYS A 229 -19.04 17.58 -24.75
C LYS A 229 -18.73 18.00 -23.31
N GLU A 230 -17.50 18.43 -23.03
CA GLU A 230 -17.15 18.93 -21.70
C GLU A 230 -17.83 20.28 -21.39
N PRO A 231 -18.23 20.51 -20.12
CA PRO A 231 -18.14 19.61 -18.97
C PRO A 231 -19.31 18.59 -18.89
N LEU A 232 -19.21 17.54 -18.04
CA LEU A 232 -20.34 16.61 -17.82
C LEU A 232 -21.47 17.35 -17.11
N GLN A 233 -22.41 17.87 -17.88
CA GLN A 233 -23.63 18.47 -17.34
C GLN A 233 -24.69 17.38 -17.20
N PHE A 234 -25.08 17.09 -15.96
CA PHE A 234 -26.19 16.19 -15.68
C PHE A 234 -27.41 17.02 -15.28
N ILE A 235 -28.53 16.78 -15.97
CA ILE A 235 -29.82 17.33 -15.57
C ILE A 235 -30.32 16.47 -14.42
N THR A 236 -30.47 17.07 -13.23
CA THR A 236 -30.84 16.39 -11.97
C THR A 236 -32.20 15.67 -12.04
N LEU A 237 -33.06 16.08 -12.97
CA LEU A 237 -34.42 15.59 -13.17
C LEU A 237 -34.60 14.68 -14.41
N ASP A 238 -33.53 14.34 -15.13
CA ASP A 238 -33.66 13.50 -16.32
C ASP A 238 -34.14 12.09 -15.96
N LYS A 239 -35.14 11.61 -16.71
CA LYS A 239 -35.76 10.29 -16.53
C LYS A 239 -35.06 9.20 -17.33
N SER A 240 -34.02 9.52 -18.10
CA SER A 240 -33.28 8.51 -18.88
C SER A 240 -32.67 7.43 -17.97
N GLY A 241 -32.65 6.19 -18.48
CA GLY A 241 -32.10 5.06 -17.75
C GLY A 241 -30.59 5.22 -17.52
N GLY A 242 -29.89 5.72 -18.54
CA GLY A 242 -28.45 5.99 -18.48
C GLY A 242 -28.04 6.99 -17.39
N TYR A 243 -28.74 8.12 -17.26
CA TYR A 243 -28.44 9.10 -16.21
C TYR A 243 -28.68 8.54 -14.80
N LYS A 244 -29.73 7.73 -14.65
CA LYS A 244 -29.97 7.01 -13.39
C LYS A 244 -28.82 6.07 -13.04
N VAL A 245 -28.26 5.35 -14.03
CA VAL A 245 -27.08 4.49 -13.82
C VAL A 245 -25.86 5.32 -13.40
N ILE A 246 -25.56 6.42 -14.08
CA ILE A 246 -24.42 7.28 -13.71
C ILE A 246 -24.57 7.78 -12.27
N ARG A 247 -25.77 8.22 -11.87
CA ARG A 247 -26.04 8.66 -10.50
C ARG A 247 -25.91 7.54 -9.48
N ASP A 248 -26.58 6.41 -9.70
CA ASP A 248 -26.65 5.34 -8.71
C ASP A 248 -25.36 4.50 -8.65
N PHE A 249 -24.54 4.51 -9.70
CA PHE A 249 -23.27 3.79 -9.79
C PHE A 249 -22.04 4.68 -9.62
N LEU A 250 -21.84 5.68 -10.49
CA LEU A 250 -20.60 6.46 -10.52
C LEU A 250 -20.55 7.54 -9.43
N ILE A 251 -21.65 8.27 -9.23
CA ILE A 251 -21.70 9.34 -8.21
C ILE A 251 -21.68 8.72 -6.82
N LYS A 252 -22.59 7.79 -6.51
CA LYS A 252 -22.58 7.06 -5.23
C LYS A 252 -21.31 6.25 -5.01
N GLY A 253 -20.69 5.77 -6.10
CA GLY A 253 -19.43 5.06 -6.04
C GLY A 253 -18.19 5.94 -5.83
N GLY A 254 -18.34 7.26 -5.88
CA GLY A 254 -17.26 8.24 -5.70
C GLY A 254 -16.41 8.50 -6.95
N VAL A 255 -16.71 7.85 -8.08
CA VAL A 255 -15.97 8.01 -9.36
C VAL A 255 -16.28 9.35 -10.02
N VAL A 256 -17.45 9.93 -9.75
CA VAL A 256 -17.88 11.23 -10.28
C VAL A 256 -18.28 12.14 -9.13
N SER A 257 -17.82 13.39 -9.14
CA SER A 257 -18.18 14.40 -8.13
C SER A 257 -18.77 15.64 -8.79
N ALA A 258 -19.71 16.29 -8.09
CA ALA A 258 -20.26 17.57 -8.51
C ALA A 258 -19.21 18.68 -8.31
N THR A 259 -19.02 19.51 -9.31
CA THR A 259 -18.22 20.73 -9.25
C THR A 259 -19.09 21.95 -9.03
N GLU A 260 -20.30 21.95 -9.58
CA GLU A 260 -21.32 22.99 -9.40
C GLU A 260 -22.71 22.35 -9.36
N ASP A 261 -23.59 22.83 -8.47
CA ASP A 261 -24.99 22.41 -8.40
C ASP A 261 -25.90 23.63 -8.40
N CYS A 262 -26.62 23.82 -9.50
CA CYS A 262 -27.56 24.93 -9.69
C CYS A 262 -29.02 24.51 -9.43
N GLY A 263 -29.26 23.31 -8.87
CA GLY A 263 -30.59 22.75 -8.62
C GLY A 263 -31.28 22.15 -9.87
N SER A 264 -31.28 22.87 -11.00
CA SER A 264 -31.85 22.40 -12.27
C SER A 264 -30.91 21.50 -13.08
N TYR A 265 -29.60 21.71 -12.92
CA TYR A 265 -28.54 20.88 -13.45
C TYR A 265 -27.35 20.98 -12.50
N ALA A 266 -26.50 19.96 -12.53
CA ALA A 266 -25.21 20.00 -11.87
C ALA A 266 -24.11 19.66 -12.88
N ILE A 267 -22.97 20.32 -12.74
CA ILE A 267 -21.77 20.03 -13.51
C ILE A 267 -20.92 19.08 -12.69
N TYR A 268 -20.42 18.06 -13.34
CA TYR A 268 -19.67 17.01 -12.69
C TYR A 268 -18.34 16.78 -13.38
N LYS A 269 -17.39 16.27 -12.60
CA LYS A 269 -16.11 15.78 -13.10
C LYS A 269 -15.96 14.31 -12.76
N VAL A 270 -15.37 13.55 -13.69
CA VAL A 270 -14.86 12.22 -13.37
C VAL A 270 -13.61 12.40 -12.53
N ASN A 271 -13.55 11.78 -11.35
CA ASN A 271 -12.43 11.86 -10.43
C ASN A 271 -11.25 11.01 -10.90
N GLY A 272 -10.04 11.35 -10.42
CA GLY A 272 -8.85 10.52 -10.58
C GLY A 272 -8.88 9.37 -9.58
N PHE A 273 -7.77 9.10 -8.90
CA PHE A 273 -7.80 8.19 -7.76
C PHE A 273 -8.72 8.75 -6.65
N ILE A 274 -9.48 7.87 -6.00
CA ILE A 274 -10.48 8.24 -4.98
C ILE A 274 -10.14 7.60 -3.63
N ALA A 275 -10.61 8.18 -2.53
CA ALA A 275 -10.34 7.68 -1.19
C ALA A 275 -10.86 6.24 -0.98
N ASN A 276 -10.14 5.44 -0.19
CA ASN A 276 -10.47 4.01 0.03
C ASN A 276 -11.85 3.76 0.66
N GLU A 277 -12.46 4.78 1.26
CA GLU A 277 -13.79 4.74 1.86
C GLU A 277 -14.91 4.74 0.81
N ALA A 278 -14.64 5.23 -0.41
CA ALA A 278 -15.65 5.29 -1.45
C ALA A 278 -16.03 3.86 -1.92
N PRO A 279 -17.32 3.56 -2.18
CA PRO A 279 -17.76 2.20 -2.47
C PRO A 279 -17.03 1.54 -3.64
N LEU A 280 -16.61 2.29 -4.66
CA LEU A 280 -15.90 1.76 -5.82
C LEU A 280 -14.38 1.90 -5.76
N ALA A 281 -13.80 2.43 -4.68
CA ALA A 281 -12.36 2.74 -4.61
C ALA A 281 -11.47 1.54 -4.94
N SER A 282 -11.79 0.36 -4.39
CA SER A 282 -11.00 -0.87 -4.58
C SER A 282 -10.90 -1.31 -6.05
N ILE A 283 -11.98 -1.10 -6.83
CA ILE A 283 -12.04 -1.46 -8.25
C ILE A 283 -11.52 -0.31 -9.10
N TRP A 284 -11.98 0.92 -8.86
CA TRP A 284 -11.65 2.11 -9.64
C TRP A 284 -10.17 2.42 -9.59
N ASN A 285 -9.58 2.52 -8.39
CA ASN A 285 -8.16 2.82 -8.25
C ASN A 285 -7.30 1.71 -8.83
N ARG A 286 -7.73 0.44 -8.71
CA ARG A 286 -7.00 -0.67 -9.33
C ARG A 286 -7.11 -0.64 -10.85
N LEU A 287 -8.27 -0.25 -11.40
CA LEU A 287 -8.48 -0.10 -12.82
C LEU A 287 -7.57 1.00 -13.37
N LEU A 288 -7.60 2.19 -12.76
CA LEU A 288 -6.70 3.29 -13.14
C LEU A 288 -5.23 2.88 -13.04
N TYR A 289 -4.81 2.22 -11.96
CA TYR A 289 -3.44 1.71 -11.86
C TYR A 289 -3.06 0.76 -12.99
N MET A 290 -3.97 -0.12 -13.43
CA MET A 290 -3.69 -1.03 -14.55
C MET A 290 -3.71 -0.33 -15.92
N LEU A 291 -4.48 0.75 -16.06
CA LEU A 291 -4.59 1.50 -17.31
C LEU A 291 -3.46 2.51 -17.50
N ILE A 292 -3.13 3.28 -16.47
CA ILE A 292 -2.22 4.44 -16.55
C ILE A 292 -1.05 4.38 -15.55
N GLY A 293 -1.04 3.40 -14.63
CA GLY A 293 0.02 3.24 -13.63
C GLY A 293 0.15 4.41 -12.66
N GLU A 294 1.36 4.62 -12.17
CA GLU A 294 1.77 5.83 -11.44
C GLU A 294 2.16 6.97 -12.41
N GLY A 295 1.92 6.80 -13.72
CA GLY A 295 2.01 7.82 -14.75
C GLY A 295 3.44 8.26 -15.10
N CYS A 296 4.14 7.52 -15.96
CA CYS A 296 5.48 7.90 -16.49
C CYS A 296 5.85 7.26 -17.85
N GLN A 297 5.12 6.23 -18.30
CA GLN A 297 5.48 5.42 -19.47
C GLN A 297 4.26 5.10 -20.31
N GLU A 298 4.49 4.83 -21.59
CA GLU A 298 3.49 4.19 -22.43
C GLU A 298 3.15 2.83 -21.82
N LEU A 299 1.85 2.60 -21.63
CA LEU A 299 1.35 1.34 -21.09
C LEU A 299 0.34 0.78 -22.06
N SER A 300 0.41 -0.53 -22.25
CA SER A 300 -0.62 -1.28 -22.93
C SER A 300 -1.17 -2.34 -21.99
N CYS A 301 -2.50 -2.43 -21.91
CA CYS A 301 -3.17 -3.43 -21.11
C CYS A 301 -4.23 -4.14 -21.97
N GLY A 302 -4.21 -5.48 -21.98
CA GLY A 302 -5.20 -6.25 -22.72
C GLY A 302 -6.60 -6.09 -22.11
N LEU A 303 -7.61 -5.81 -22.93
CA LEU A 303 -8.98 -5.67 -22.44
C LEU A 303 -9.50 -6.99 -21.85
N GLN A 304 -9.14 -8.12 -22.46
CA GLN A 304 -9.41 -9.46 -21.92
C GLN A 304 -8.76 -9.69 -20.55
N GLU A 305 -7.57 -9.12 -20.32
CA GLU A 305 -6.86 -9.23 -19.04
C GLU A 305 -7.62 -8.46 -17.95
N LEU A 306 -8.03 -7.23 -18.23
CA LEU A 306 -8.87 -6.42 -17.33
C LEU A 306 -10.15 -7.16 -16.98
N TYR A 307 -10.85 -7.69 -17.99
CA TYR A 307 -12.09 -8.43 -17.77
C TYR A 307 -11.86 -9.67 -16.91
N ASN A 308 -10.82 -10.45 -17.18
CA ASN A 308 -10.46 -11.61 -16.36
C ASN A 308 -10.11 -11.20 -14.92
N LYS A 309 -9.40 -10.09 -14.73
CA LYS A 309 -8.96 -9.59 -13.42
C LYS A 309 -10.15 -9.16 -12.55
N PHE A 310 -11.08 -8.42 -13.12
CA PHE A 310 -12.19 -7.82 -12.37
C PHE A 310 -13.44 -8.71 -12.32
N SER A 311 -13.68 -9.58 -13.31
CA SER A 311 -14.82 -10.52 -13.31
C SER A 311 -14.65 -11.71 -12.36
N ARG A 312 -13.40 -12.02 -12.00
CA ARG A 312 -13.03 -13.09 -11.07
C ARG A 312 -12.72 -12.54 -9.68
N ARG A 313 -12.41 -13.44 -8.74
CA ARG A 313 -11.97 -13.07 -7.39
C ARG A 313 -10.71 -12.21 -7.45
N PRO A 314 -10.57 -11.20 -6.57
CA PRO A 314 -11.45 -10.88 -5.44
C PRO A 314 -12.62 -9.92 -5.74
N TYR A 315 -12.69 -9.33 -6.93
CA TYR A 315 -13.66 -8.25 -7.24
C TYR A 315 -15.01 -8.73 -7.78
N GLY A 316 -15.02 -9.85 -8.50
CA GLY A 316 -16.04 -10.32 -9.43
C GLY A 316 -17.23 -9.39 -9.71
N ILE A 317 -16.95 -8.34 -10.48
CA ILE A 317 -17.93 -7.40 -11.03
C ILE A 317 -18.43 -7.90 -12.40
N ASP A 318 -19.63 -7.49 -12.79
CA ASP A 318 -20.14 -7.74 -14.14
C ASP A 318 -19.45 -6.86 -15.18
N VAL A 319 -19.24 -7.41 -16.39
CA VAL A 319 -18.54 -6.70 -17.48
C VAL A 319 -19.27 -5.40 -17.85
N SER A 320 -20.60 -5.35 -17.79
CA SER A 320 -21.36 -4.14 -18.11
C SER A 320 -21.03 -2.96 -17.18
N PHE A 321 -20.71 -3.19 -15.91
CA PHE A 321 -20.30 -2.13 -14.99
C PHE A 321 -18.83 -1.75 -15.19
N LEU A 322 -17.97 -2.72 -15.50
CA LEU A 322 -16.58 -2.45 -15.84
C LEU A 322 -16.47 -1.59 -17.10
N ASN A 323 -17.35 -1.81 -18.08
CA ASN A 323 -17.47 -1.00 -19.29
C ASN A 323 -17.83 0.47 -18.99
N ILE A 324 -18.70 0.71 -18.01
CA ILE A 324 -19.03 2.07 -17.54
C ILE A 324 -17.79 2.73 -16.90
N LEU A 325 -17.04 1.99 -16.09
CA LEU A 325 -15.79 2.50 -15.50
C LEU A 325 -14.74 2.79 -16.58
N LEU A 326 -14.57 1.91 -17.56
CA LEU A 326 -13.66 2.13 -18.69
C LEU A 326 -14.06 3.38 -19.49
N ALA A 327 -15.35 3.57 -19.77
CA ALA A 327 -15.84 4.77 -20.43
C ALA A 327 -15.56 6.04 -19.61
N ALA A 328 -15.73 5.98 -18.28
CA ALA A 328 -15.39 7.09 -17.40
C ALA A 328 -13.87 7.39 -17.40
N ALA A 329 -13.02 6.37 -17.38
CA ALA A 329 -11.57 6.52 -17.45
C ALA A 329 -11.12 7.12 -18.79
N VAL A 330 -11.62 6.57 -19.90
CA VAL A 330 -11.36 7.09 -21.25
C VAL A 330 -11.79 8.54 -21.35
N ARG A 331 -12.98 8.88 -20.85
CA ARG A 331 -13.45 10.27 -20.84
C ARG A 331 -12.49 11.18 -20.07
N ARG A 332 -12.09 10.78 -18.87
CA ARG A 332 -11.21 11.59 -18.00
C ARG A 332 -9.84 11.82 -18.60
N TYR A 333 -9.25 10.77 -19.17
CA TYR A 333 -7.89 10.76 -19.67
C TYR A 333 -7.87 10.81 -21.19
N TYR A 334 -8.89 11.32 -21.85
CA TYR A 334 -8.86 11.53 -23.29
C TYR A 334 -7.94 12.72 -23.61
N PRO A 335 -7.20 12.71 -24.73
CA PRO A 335 -6.96 11.58 -25.63
C PRO A 335 -5.80 10.64 -25.24
N ALA A 336 -5.41 10.58 -23.97
CA ALA A 336 -4.25 9.80 -23.50
C ALA A 336 -4.54 8.31 -23.41
N LEU A 337 -5.79 7.95 -23.14
CA LEU A 337 -6.25 6.57 -23.23
C LEU A 337 -6.90 6.33 -24.58
N SER A 338 -6.40 5.38 -25.36
CA SER A 338 -7.01 4.89 -26.59
C SER A 338 -7.17 3.37 -26.63
N PHE A 339 -7.91 2.86 -27.61
CA PHE A 339 -8.04 1.42 -27.84
C PHE A 339 -7.32 1.06 -29.12
N CYS A 340 -6.54 -0.01 -29.08
CA CYS A 340 -5.91 -0.61 -30.24
C CYS A 340 -6.57 -1.96 -30.51
N LEU A 341 -7.04 -2.18 -31.74
CA LEU A 341 -7.58 -3.44 -32.21
C LEU A 341 -6.70 -3.96 -33.34
N ARG A 342 -6.04 -5.10 -33.14
CA ARG A 342 -5.13 -5.71 -34.13
C ARG A 342 -4.03 -4.77 -34.67
N GLY A 343 -3.55 -3.84 -33.84
CA GLY A 343 -2.49 -2.89 -34.22
C GLY A 343 -3.01 -1.53 -34.72
N GLU A 344 -4.32 -1.38 -34.93
CA GLU A 344 -4.92 -0.12 -35.35
C GLU A 344 -5.58 0.61 -34.19
N GLU A 345 -5.22 1.89 -34.00
CA GLU A 345 -5.83 2.76 -32.99
C GLU A 345 -7.24 3.17 -33.42
N LEU A 346 -8.21 2.91 -32.55
CA LEU A 346 -9.62 3.22 -32.76
C LEU A 346 -9.93 4.63 -32.26
N ARG A 347 -10.73 5.37 -33.06
CA ARG A 347 -11.30 6.65 -32.63
C ARG A 347 -12.21 6.44 -31.42
N LEU A 348 -12.02 7.22 -30.37
CA LEU A 348 -12.72 7.01 -29.09
C LEU A 348 -14.13 7.61 -29.12
N ASP A 349 -15.06 6.86 -29.71
CA ASP A 349 -16.49 7.10 -29.61
C ASP A 349 -17.22 5.87 -29.04
N SER A 350 -18.53 6.02 -28.78
CA SER A 350 -19.35 4.92 -28.25
C SER A 350 -19.37 3.68 -29.15
N THR A 351 -19.18 3.83 -30.47
CA THR A 351 -19.21 2.73 -31.42
C THR A 351 -17.92 1.92 -31.33
N ALA A 352 -16.77 2.59 -31.34
CA ALA A 352 -15.47 1.97 -31.19
C ALA A 352 -15.32 1.24 -29.85
N LEU A 353 -15.83 1.81 -28.76
CA LEU A 353 -15.81 1.16 -27.44
C LEU A 353 -16.64 -0.13 -27.43
N ARG A 354 -17.82 -0.14 -28.07
CA ARG A 354 -18.63 -1.36 -28.21
C ARG A 354 -17.94 -2.41 -29.09
N GLN A 355 -17.27 -1.99 -30.18
CA GLN A 355 -16.48 -2.89 -31.01
C GLN A 355 -15.31 -3.50 -30.24
N ALA A 356 -14.58 -2.68 -29.47
CA ALA A 356 -13.51 -3.12 -28.58
C ALA A 356 -13.98 -4.20 -27.60
N TRP A 357 -15.18 -4.04 -27.02
CA TRP A 357 -15.75 -5.05 -26.12
C TRP A 357 -16.13 -6.35 -26.84
N GLY A 358 -16.68 -6.27 -28.05
CA GLY A 358 -17.01 -7.44 -28.87
C GLY A 358 -15.77 -8.24 -29.30
N ALA A 359 -14.62 -7.57 -29.41
CA ALA A 359 -13.33 -8.15 -29.80
C ALA A 359 -12.29 -8.10 -28.67
N ALA A 360 -12.71 -8.20 -27.40
CA ALA A 360 -11.86 -7.98 -26.23
C ALA A 360 -10.58 -8.84 -26.19
N ALA A 361 -10.61 -10.04 -26.77
CA ALA A 361 -9.45 -10.93 -26.88
C ALA A 361 -8.32 -10.37 -27.76
N HIS A 362 -8.64 -9.43 -28.66
CA HIS A 362 -7.70 -8.84 -29.63
C HIS A 362 -7.54 -7.32 -29.44
N CYS A 363 -8.09 -6.78 -28.36
CA CYS A 363 -8.09 -5.36 -28.07
C CYS A 363 -7.22 -5.03 -26.87
N GLN A 364 -6.41 -3.98 -27.00
CA GLN A 364 -5.59 -3.40 -25.94
C GLN A 364 -6.06 -1.98 -25.66
N VAL A 365 -6.02 -1.60 -24.39
CA VAL A 365 -6.09 -0.19 -23.99
C VAL A 365 -4.67 0.34 -23.99
N LEU A 366 -4.41 1.37 -24.77
CA LEU A 366 -3.14 2.08 -24.82
C LEU A 366 -3.29 3.33 -23.98
N TYR A 367 -2.36 3.53 -23.06
CA TYR A 367 -2.14 4.81 -22.42
C TYR A 367 -0.90 5.45 -23.04
N THR A 368 -1.13 6.44 -23.87
CA THR A 368 -0.11 7.32 -24.45
C THR A 368 -0.30 8.69 -23.82
N PRO A 369 0.57 9.11 -22.89
CA PRO A 369 0.50 10.44 -22.30
C PRO A 369 0.33 11.52 -23.39
N GLN A 370 -0.73 12.32 -23.27
CA GLN A 370 -1.29 13.19 -24.32
C GLN A 370 -0.39 14.26 -24.92
N ALA A 371 0.76 14.51 -24.31
CA ALA A 371 1.89 15.11 -24.97
C ALA A 371 3.14 14.57 -24.28
N PRO A 372 4.19 14.22 -25.05
CA PRO A 372 5.38 13.59 -24.48
C PRO A 372 6.16 14.66 -23.74
N TYR A 373 6.63 14.37 -22.52
CA TYR A 373 7.90 14.83 -21.94
C TYR A 373 8.26 16.34 -21.91
N ARG A 374 7.94 17.23 -22.86
CA ARG A 374 8.52 18.59 -22.99
C ARG A 374 8.04 19.63 -21.98
N SER A 375 6.76 19.65 -21.60
CA SER A 375 6.27 20.65 -20.63
C SER A 375 6.46 20.23 -19.16
N ALA A 376 6.59 18.93 -18.90
CA ALA A 376 6.81 18.39 -17.55
C ALA A 376 8.27 18.03 -17.27
N GLN A 377 9.13 18.04 -18.28
CA GLN A 377 10.57 17.77 -18.20
C GLN A 377 11.24 18.64 -17.11
N ALA A 378 10.85 19.91 -16.99
CA ALA A 378 11.35 20.77 -15.93
C ALA A 378 10.98 20.27 -14.52
N LEU A 379 9.73 19.82 -14.32
CA LEU A 379 9.30 19.23 -13.04
C LEU A 379 10.04 17.92 -12.75
N HIS A 380 10.35 17.14 -13.79
CA HIS A 380 11.17 15.94 -13.64
C HIS A 380 12.62 16.25 -13.27
N HIS A 381 13.26 17.23 -13.90
CA HIS A 381 14.61 17.64 -13.51
C HIS A 381 14.65 18.17 -12.07
N ILE A 382 13.59 18.80 -11.57
CA ILE A 382 13.47 19.14 -10.15
C ILE A 382 13.50 17.86 -9.30
N ILE A 383 12.65 16.87 -9.62
CA ILE A 383 12.58 15.61 -8.87
C ILE A 383 13.90 14.83 -8.92
N GLU A 384 14.55 14.77 -10.09
CA GLU A 384 15.85 14.10 -10.27
C GLU A 384 16.97 14.85 -9.52
N SER A 385 16.96 16.19 -9.57
CA SER A 385 17.98 17.01 -8.93
C SER A 385 17.85 17.02 -7.41
N PHE A 386 16.65 16.93 -6.85
CA PHE A 386 16.41 17.06 -5.40
C PHE A 386 16.00 15.75 -4.71
N GLY A 387 15.71 14.71 -5.49
CA GLY A 387 15.38 13.37 -5.02
C GLY A 387 13.88 13.17 -4.81
N PHE A 388 13.39 11.98 -5.15
CA PHE A 388 11.97 11.64 -5.08
C PHE A 388 11.45 11.55 -3.64
N ALA A 389 10.44 12.34 -3.31
CA ALA A 389 9.67 12.22 -2.07
C ALA A 389 8.53 11.21 -2.24
N SER A 390 8.70 10.00 -1.69
CA SER A 390 7.69 8.95 -1.78
C SER A 390 6.45 9.28 -0.94
N SER A 391 5.28 9.13 -1.56
CA SER A 391 3.97 9.33 -0.93
C SER A 391 3.17 8.04 -1.00
N ARG A 392 2.44 7.71 0.09
CA ARG A 392 1.50 6.58 0.11
C ARG A 392 0.21 6.83 -0.70
N ASN A 393 0.02 8.06 -1.18
CA ASN A 393 -1.11 8.51 -2.00
C ASN A 393 -0.61 8.98 -3.37
N ILE A 394 -1.39 8.73 -4.42
CA ILE A 394 -1.05 9.16 -5.79
C ILE A 394 -1.38 10.66 -5.93
N ARG A 395 -0.37 11.50 -6.20
CA ARG A 395 -0.39 12.99 -6.24
C ARG A 395 -0.06 13.53 -7.64
N ASP A 396 -0.38 14.81 -7.91
CA ASP A 396 0.02 15.51 -9.14
C ASP A 396 1.54 15.74 -9.18
N LEU A 397 2.16 15.79 -10.35
CA LEU A 397 3.61 15.97 -10.55
C LEU A 397 4.12 17.30 -9.97
N TRP A 398 3.28 18.35 -10.00
CA TRP A 398 3.57 19.63 -9.35
C TRP A 398 3.74 19.47 -7.83
N GLU A 399 2.86 18.67 -7.19
CA GLU A 399 2.95 18.39 -5.76
C GLU A 399 4.18 17.54 -5.45
N ILE A 400 4.46 16.53 -6.27
CA ILE A 400 5.65 15.68 -6.09
C ILE A 400 6.94 16.49 -6.23
N ALA A 401 7.02 17.40 -7.22
CA ALA A 401 8.18 18.26 -7.42
C ALA A 401 8.34 19.28 -6.27
N ALA A 402 7.25 19.86 -5.78
CA ALA A 402 7.26 20.78 -4.64
C ALA A 402 7.67 20.07 -3.35
N ASP A 403 7.12 18.88 -3.10
CA ASP A 403 7.48 18.03 -1.97
C ASP A 403 8.95 17.57 -2.04
N SER A 404 9.46 17.27 -3.24
CA SER A 404 10.86 16.89 -3.45
C SER A 404 11.81 18.05 -3.10
N LEU A 405 11.49 19.27 -3.53
CA LEU A 405 12.21 20.49 -3.15
C LEU A 405 12.15 20.74 -1.64
N GLN A 406 10.96 20.65 -1.04
CA GLN A 406 10.77 20.87 0.39
C GLN A 406 11.50 19.80 1.22
N ALA A 407 11.43 18.53 0.80
CA ALA A 407 12.10 17.43 1.48
C ALA A 407 13.62 17.55 1.39
N TRP A 408 14.15 18.00 0.24
CA TRP A 408 15.56 18.34 0.11
C TRP A 408 15.95 19.49 1.04
N HIS A 409 15.21 20.59 1.02
CA HIS A 409 15.48 21.75 1.88
C HIS A 409 15.47 21.37 3.37
N ASN A 410 14.49 20.57 3.82
CA ASN A 410 14.39 20.10 5.20
C ASN A 410 15.52 19.15 5.61
N ARG A 411 16.27 18.58 4.65
CA ARG A 411 17.44 17.73 4.90
C ARG A 411 18.75 18.50 4.90
N LEU A 412 18.76 19.75 4.45
CA LEU A 412 19.95 20.60 4.53
C LEU A 412 20.31 20.85 5.99
N SER A 413 21.60 20.94 6.29
CA SER A 413 22.00 21.36 7.63
C SER A 413 21.65 22.84 7.84
N PRO A 414 21.42 23.29 9.09
CA PRO A 414 21.23 24.71 9.37
C PRO A 414 22.37 25.59 8.86
N LEU A 415 23.60 25.04 8.78
CA LEU A 415 24.77 25.74 8.23
C LEU A 415 24.63 25.99 6.73
N ALA A 416 24.14 25.03 5.93
CA ALA A 416 23.88 25.27 4.51
C ALA A 416 22.88 26.43 4.31
N LEU A 417 21.90 26.56 5.21
CA LEU A 417 20.88 27.62 5.14
C LEU A 417 21.43 29.01 5.49
N THR A 418 22.62 29.13 6.09
CA THR A 418 23.29 30.43 6.33
C THR A 418 24.09 30.92 5.13
N LEU A 419 24.03 30.23 3.98
CA LEU A 419 24.62 30.73 2.74
C LEU A 419 24.05 32.12 2.43
N GLU A 420 24.93 33.10 2.19
CA GLU A 420 24.57 34.44 1.71
C GLU A 420 24.86 34.57 0.20
N PRO A 421 23.97 34.05 -0.67
CA PRO A 421 24.18 34.09 -2.10
C PRO A 421 23.97 35.51 -2.65
N LYS A 422 24.67 35.85 -3.74
CA LYS A 422 24.51 37.16 -4.39
C LYS A 422 23.29 37.17 -5.30
N VAL A 423 22.66 38.33 -5.42
CA VAL A 423 21.54 38.54 -6.37
C VAL A 423 22.03 38.19 -7.79
N GLY A 424 21.31 37.28 -8.45
CA GLY A 424 21.66 36.75 -9.77
C GLY A 424 22.29 35.35 -9.76
N GLU A 425 22.70 34.84 -8.58
CA GLU A 425 23.17 33.45 -8.44
C GLU A 425 21.98 32.48 -8.31
N PRO A 426 22.04 31.26 -8.88
CA PRO A 426 20.98 30.26 -8.75
C PRO A 426 20.58 29.94 -7.29
N ALA A 427 21.58 29.90 -6.40
CA ALA A 427 21.37 29.65 -4.96
C ALA A 427 20.55 30.76 -4.27
N TYR A 428 20.59 31.99 -4.78
CA TYR A 428 19.80 33.11 -4.23
C TYR A 428 18.30 32.86 -4.37
N VAL A 429 17.86 32.29 -5.47
CA VAL A 429 16.44 31.97 -5.68
C VAL A 429 16.01 30.86 -4.74
N LEU A 430 16.78 29.76 -4.63
CA LEU A 430 16.44 28.64 -3.75
C LEU A 430 16.44 29.02 -2.26
N ASN A 431 17.41 29.81 -1.79
CA ASN A 431 17.47 30.21 -0.38
C ASN A 431 16.26 31.10 0.01
N ASN A 432 15.82 31.95 -0.91
CA ASN A 432 14.66 32.82 -0.69
C ASN A 432 13.31 32.13 -0.95
N LEU A 433 13.29 30.96 -1.58
CA LEU A 433 12.07 30.23 -1.94
C LEU A 433 11.22 29.90 -0.71
N PHE A 434 11.88 29.52 0.39
CA PHE A 434 11.24 29.06 1.63
C PHE A 434 11.10 30.15 2.70
N SER A 435 11.49 31.39 2.40
CA SER A 435 11.48 32.51 3.35
C SER A 435 10.08 33.04 3.69
N SER A 436 9.05 32.71 2.91
CA SER A 436 7.68 33.21 3.09
C SER A 436 6.72 32.15 3.63
N GLN A 437 6.10 32.41 4.79
CA GLN A 437 5.16 31.51 5.49
C GLN A 437 3.73 31.48 4.90
N LYS A 438 3.52 31.84 3.63
CA LYS A 438 2.16 31.81 3.04
C LYS A 438 1.83 30.42 2.53
N GLU A 439 0.66 29.90 2.87
CA GLU A 439 0.09 28.74 2.16
C GLU A 439 -0.10 29.11 0.69
N ARG A 440 0.56 28.36 -0.20
CA ARG A 440 0.52 28.54 -1.66
C ARG A 440 0.24 27.20 -2.33
N SER A 441 -0.38 27.25 -3.50
CA SER A 441 -0.53 26.04 -4.32
C SER A 441 0.83 25.59 -4.89
N ALA A 442 1.01 24.29 -5.13
CA ALA A 442 2.25 23.75 -5.72
C ALA A 442 2.60 24.38 -7.08
N ARG A 443 1.58 24.83 -7.83
CA ARG A 443 1.75 25.53 -9.11
C ARG A 443 2.28 26.95 -8.96
N GLU A 444 1.83 27.69 -7.96
CA GLU A 444 2.37 29.03 -7.66
C GLU A 444 3.79 28.93 -7.12
N PHE A 445 4.03 27.97 -6.23
CA PHE A 445 5.35 27.73 -5.64
C PHE A 445 6.41 27.40 -6.70
N ILE A 446 6.12 26.49 -7.63
CA ILE A 446 7.09 26.16 -8.68
C ILE A 446 7.05 27.19 -9.82
N GLY A 447 5.86 27.59 -10.27
CA GLY A 447 5.71 28.46 -11.43
C GLY A 447 6.23 29.88 -11.19
N GLN A 448 5.80 30.52 -10.12
CA GLN A 448 6.14 31.92 -9.84
C GLN A 448 7.38 32.03 -8.96
N ASP A 449 7.42 31.30 -7.85
CA ASP A 449 8.49 31.52 -6.87
C ASP A 449 9.83 30.91 -7.29
N LEU A 450 9.82 29.80 -8.03
CA LEU A 450 11.04 29.18 -8.54
C LEU A 450 11.36 29.64 -9.96
N LEU A 451 10.48 29.37 -10.93
CA LEU A 451 10.80 29.53 -12.35
C LEU A 451 10.90 31.01 -12.77
N GLU A 452 9.91 31.85 -12.44
CA GLU A 452 9.97 33.28 -12.79
C GLU A 452 11.14 33.99 -12.10
N LYS A 453 11.40 33.70 -10.82
CA LYS A 453 12.57 34.26 -10.10
C LYS A 453 13.91 33.75 -10.63
N ALA A 454 13.96 32.54 -11.17
CA ALA A 454 15.12 32.01 -11.88
C ALA A 454 15.26 32.57 -13.32
N GLY A 455 14.32 33.41 -13.76
CA GLY A 455 14.37 34.10 -15.05
C GLY A 455 13.72 33.36 -16.21
N PHE A 456 12.84 32.39 -15.93
CA PHE A 456 12.09 31.63 -16.95
C PHE A 456 10.64 32.12 -17.03
N SER A 457 10.11 32.31 -18.23
CA SER A 457 8.75 32.84 -18.45
C SER A 457 7.63 31.78 -18.34
N GLY A 458 7.89 30.66 -17.66
CA GLY A 458 7.02 29.49 -17.56
C GLY A 458 7.82 28.21 -17.39
N LEU A 459 7.19 27.05 -17.66
CA LEU A 459 7.88 25.76 -17.66
C LEU A 459 8.91 25.69 -18.81
N PRO A 460 10.22 25.58 -18.52
CA PRO A 460 11.28 25.54 -19.53
C PRO A 460 11.12 24.37 -20.50
N GLN A 461 11.40 24.60 -21.79
CA GLN A 461 11.35 23.59 -22.84
C GLN A 461 12.52 23.78 -23.84
N GLY A 462 12.93 22.72 -24.54
CA GLY A 462 13.97 22.82 -25.57
C GLY A 462 15.31 23.27 -24.99
N GLU A 463 15.97 24.26 -25.60
CA GLU A 463 17.26 24.82 -25.11
C GLU A 463 17.15 25.44 -23.71
N GLU A 464 16.00 26.00 -23.34
CA GLU A 464 15.78 26.52 -21.98
C GLU A 464 15.77 25.41 -20.93
N LEU A 465 15.43 24.19 -21.31
CA LEU A 465 15.43 23.05 -20.41
C LEU A 465 16.84 22.63 -20.00
N GLU A 466 17.77 22.59 -20.94
CA GLU A 466 19.19 22.30 -20.66
C GLU A 466 19.79 23.39 -19.76
N ARG A 467 19.43 24.65 -20.02
CA ARG A 467 19.80 25.78 -19.16
C ARG A 467 19.20 25.64 -17.76
N PHE A 468 17.95 25.20 -17.65
CA PHE A 468 17.29 24.98 -16.37
C PHE A 468 17.91 23.81 -15.59
N GLU A 469 18.24 22.70 -16.25
CA GLU A 469 18.93 21.57 -15.63
C GLU A 469 20.30 21.99 -15.07
N LEU A 470 21.08 22.75 -15.85
CA LEU A 470 22.36 23.28 -15.39
C LEU A 470 22.15 24.22 -14.20
N TRP A 471 21.16 25.11 -14.27
CA TRP A 471 20.79 26.03 -13.19
C TRP A 471 20.45 25.29 -11.89
N LEU A 472 19.66 24.20 -11.95
CA LEU A 472 19.32 23.39 -10.77
C LEU A 472 20.57 22.73 -10.16
N LYS A 473 21.46 22.20 -11.00
CA LYS A 473 22.72 21.59 -10.56
C LYS A 473 23.64 22.61 -9.90
N GLU A 474 23.78 23.79 -10.49
CA GLU A 474 24.57 24.89 -9.93
C GLU A 474 24.02 25.36 -8.58
N ALA A 475 22.69 25.54 -8.50
CA ALA A 475 22.02 25.94 -7.27
C ALA A 475 22.25 24.92 -6.15
N ARG A 476 22.04 23.62 -6.43
CA ARG A 476 22.26 22.54 -5.46
C ARG A 476 23.73 22.44 -5.03
N ALA A 477 24.66 22.54 -5.98
CA ALA A 477 26.09 22.42 -5.71
C ALA A 477 26.62 23.58 -4.84
N ALA A 478 26.02 24.77 -4.93
CA ALA A 478 26.43 25.91 -4.11
C ALA A 478 26.26 25.65 -2.60
N PHE A 479 25.15 25.03 -2.18
CA PHE A 479 24.92 24.68 -0.77
C PHE A 479 25.94 23.65 -0.26
N ALA A 480 26.21 22.60 -1.05
CA ALA A 480 27.21 21.60 -0.69
C ALA A 480 28.63 22.19 -0.59
N ARG A 481 29.03 22.98 -1.59
CA ARG A 481 30.33 23.67 -1.61
C ARG A 481 30.49 24.65 -0.45
N TYR A 482 29.41 25.32 -0.05
CA TYR A 482 29.46 26.25 1.09
C TYR A 482 29.78 25.52 2.39
N GLU A 483 29.09 24.40 2.67
CA GLU A 483 29.39 23.59 3.86
C GLU A 483 30.83 23.06 3.86
N GLU A 484 31.31 22.54 2.72
CA GLU A 484 32.69 22.06 2.57
C GLU A 484 33.71 23.18 2.78
N THR A 485 33.47 24.34 2.17
CA THR A 485 34.33 25.53 2.32
C THR A 485 34.34 26.00 3.78
N PHE A 486 33.20 25.98 4.46
CA PHE A 486 33.11 26.34 5.86
C PHE A 486 33.89 25.37 6.75
N ARG A 487 33.70 24.05 6.55
CA ARG A 487 34.46 23.01 7.26
C ARG A 487 35.96 23.18 7.06
N ARG A 488 36.40 23.43 5.83
CA ARG A 488 37.82 23.69 5.52
C ARG A 488 38.35 24.95 6.21
N ARG A 489 37.58 26.05 6.24
CA ARG A 489 37.98 27.26 6.98
C ARG A 489 38.10 27.00 8.48
N LEU A 490 37.15 26.26 9.06
CA LEU A 490 37.21 25.86 10.47
C LEU A 490 38.41 24.96 10.74
N ALA A 491 38.66 23.97 9.88
CA ALA A 491 39.86 23.13 9.92
C ALA A 491 41.14 23.96 9.83
N GLY A 492 41.18 24.98 8.97
CA GLY A 492 42.29 25.93 8.87
C GLY A 492 42.59 26.63 10.19
N ARG A 493 41.56 27.13 10.87
CA ARG A 493 41.70 27.75 12.20
C ARG A 493 42.18 26.76 13.26
N ILE A 494 41.71 25.51 13.19
CA ILE A 494 42.19 24.43 14.07
C ILE A 494 43.66 24.10 13.77
N ALA A 495 44.05 24.03 12.51
CA ALA A 495 45.43 23.75 12.11
C ALA A 495 46.39 24.86 12.59
N GLU A 496 46.00 26.12 12.42
CA GLU A 496 46.75 27.29 12.90
C GLU A 496 46.98 27.23 14.41
N GLN A 497 45.96 26.82 15.17
CA GLN A 497 46.06 26.62 16.62
C GLN A 497 47.16 25.64 17.03
N PHE A 498 47.41 24.60 16.22
CA PHE A 498 48.42 23.59 16.48
C PHE A 498 49.72 23.80 15.69
N GLY A 499 49.94 25.01 15.17
CA GLY A 499 51.18 25.41 14.49
C GLY A 499 51.28 24.98 13.02
N GLY A 500 50.17 24.62 12.38
CA GLY A 500 50.04 24.46 10.93
C GLY A 500 49.70 25.77 10.21
N LYS A 501 49.48 25.68 8.89
CA LYS A 501 48.96 26.79 8.07
C LYS A 501 47.67 26.36 7.38
N ALA A 502 46.65 27.22 7.36
CA ALA A 502 45.39 26.93 6.69
C ALA A 502 45.55 26.64 5.19
N GLU A 503 46.54 27.28 4.55
CA GLU A 503 46.85 27.13 3.11
C GLU A 503 47.39 25.73 2.76
N ASP A 504 48.00 25.04 3.73
CA ASP A 504 48.60 23.72 3.53
C ASP A 504 47.55 22.59 3.61
N LEU A 505 46.30 22.90 3.97
CA LEU A 505 45.23 21.90 4.06
C LEU A 505 44.66 21.58 2.66
N PRO A 506 44.56 20.28 2.31
CA PRO A 506 43.93 19.84 1.06
C PRO A 506 42.45 20.23 0.98
N GLU A 507 41.87 20.14 -0.21
CA GLU A 507 40.47 20.56 -0.43
C GLU A 507 39.46 19.57 0.16
N ASN A 508 39.79 18.27 0.16
CA ASN A 508 38.89 17.21 0.61
C ASN A 508 39.00 16.96 2.11
N SER A 509 37.83 16.74 2.73
CA SER A 509 37.73 16.47 4.17
C SER A 509 38.37 15.17 4.64
N GLU A 510 38.42 14.15 3.77
CA GLU A 510 39.09 12.89 4.08
C GLU A 510 40.62 13.05 4.17
N ASP A 511 41.16 14.08 3.52
CA ASP A 511 42.61 14.30 3.41
C ASP A 511 43.14 15.27 4.49
N TYR A 512 42.35 16.25 4.94
CA TYR A 512 42.81 17.22 5.94
C TYR A 512 42.66 16.76 7.39
N VAL A 513 41.75 15.83 7.71
CA VAL A 513 41.57 15.31 9.08
C VAL A 513 42.84 14.60 9.61
N PRO A 514 43.51 13.72 8.84
CA PRO A 514 44.78 13.13 9.26
C PRO A 514 45.87 14.18 9.59
N ILE A 515 45.89 15.28 8.84
CA ILE A 515 46.84 16.38 9.07
C ILE A 515 46.52 17.09 10.39
N LEU A 516 45.24 17.34 10.69
CA LEU A 516 44.81 17.90 11.97
C LEU A 516 45.23 17.01 13.14
N ASN A 517 44.98 15.70 13.05
CA ASN A 517 45.38 14.73 14.09
C ASN A 517 46.89 14.72 14.31
N GLN A 518 47.67 14.78 13.22
CA GLN A 518 49.14 14.85 13.31
C GLN A 518 49.62 16.13 14.00
N LEU A 519 49.05 17.28 13.65
CA LEU A 519 49.38 18.57 14.28
C LEU A 519 48.99 18.57 15.76
N PHE A 520 47.77 18.13 16.08
CA PHE A 520 47.28 18.02 17.45
C PHE A 520 48.17 17.11 18.30
N ARG A 521 48.52 15.91 17.81
CA ARG A 521 49.43 14.98 18.51
C ARG A 521 50.81 15.58 18.74
N ARG A 522 51.38 16.22 17.73
CA ARG A 522 52.68 16.88 17.84
C ARG A 522 52.65 17.99 18.88
N TRP A 523 51.57 18.75 18.96
CA TRP A 523 51.36 19.75 20.00
C TRP A 523 51.19 19.08 21.37
N PHE A 524 50.24 18.14 21.52
CA PHE A 524 49.89 17.50 22.79
C PHE A 524 51.05 16.70 23.40
N SER A 525 51.83 15.98 22.58
CA SER A 525 53.03 15.24 23.04
C SER A 525 54.16 16.11 23.57
N ARG A 526 54.14 17.42 23.32
CA ARG A 526 55.08 18.37 23.93
C ARG A 526 54.63 18.82 25.32
N LEU A 527 53.38 18.55 25.69
CA LEU A 527 52.88 18.80 27.03
C LEU A 527 53.54 17.80 27.99
N TYR A 528 54.07 18.31 29.12
CA TYR A 528 54.89 17.54 30.07
C TYR A 528 54.10 16.35 30.67
N PRO A 529 54.74 15.19 30.94
CA PRO A 529 54.02 14.02 31.44
C PRO A 529 53.73 14.21 32.94
N ASN A 530 52.51 14.63 33.31
CA ASN A 530 51.83 14.38 34.61
C ASN A 530 50.56 15.24 34.82
N SER A 531 49.80 15.58 33.77
CA SER A 531 48.52 16.30 33.88
C SER A 531 47.34 15.46 34.43
N GLY A 532 47.59 14.22 34.88
CA GLY A 532 46.55 13.27 35.29
C GLY A 532 46.07 13.35 36.75
N ALA A 533 46.55 14.30 37.55
CA ALA A 533 46.26 14.36 38.99
C ALA A 533 45.33 15.50 39.44
N GLN A 534 44.95 16.43 38.55
CA GLN A 534 44.16 17.62 38.90
C GLN A 534 42.87 17.72 38.06
N LYS A 535 41.88 18.47 38.58
CA LYS A 535 40.59 18.70 37.92
C LYS A 535 40.75 19.69 36.76
N LEU A 536 40.82 19.18 35.54
CA LEU A 536 40.75 19.99 34.31
C LEU A 536 39.36 20.58 34.13
N SER A 537 39.25 21.73 33.47
CA SER A 537 37.96 22.22 32.98
C SER A 537 37.34 21.20 32.01
N PRO A 538 36.02 21.24 31.79
CA PRO A 538 35.37 20.36 30.82
C PRO A 538 35.99 20.44 29.42
N TRP A 539 36.44 21.63 28.99
CA TRP A 539 37.01 21.84 27.65
C TRP A 539 38.44 21.30 27.54
N ALA A 540 39.29 21.51 28.55
CA ALA A 540 40.64 20.93 28.59
C ALA A 540 40.59 19.40 28.74
N SER A 541 39.65 18.89 29.54
CA SER A 541 39.38 17.45 29.68
C SER A 541 39.03 16.83 28.32
N ALA A 542 38.16 17.47 27.53
CA ALA A 542 37.76 16.95 26.23
C ALA A 542 38.92 16.84 25.22
N LEU A 543 39.89 17.76 25.27
CA LEU A 543 41.12 17.66 24.47
C LEU A 543 42.04 16.54 24.99
N ALA A 544 42.17 16.37 26.30
CA ALA A 544 42.95 15.27 26.88
C ALA A 544 42.35 13.89 26.56
N GLU A 545 41.02 13.77 26.63
CA GLU A 545 40.27 12.57 26.23
C GLU A 545 40.44 12.27 24.74
N MET A 546 40.45 13.30 23.89
CA MET A 546 40.68 13.16 22.46
C MET A 546 42.05 12.51 22.17
N TYR A 547 43.10 12.90 22.90
CA TYR A 547 44.42 12.27 22.77
C TYR A 547 44.41 10.78 23.18
N ALA A 548 43.61 10.42 24.19
CA ALA A 548 43.47 9.04 24.66
C ALA A 548 42.68 8.12 23.71
N LEU A 549 41.79 8.70 22.89
CA LEU A 549 40.93 7.97 21.95
C LEU A 549 41.57 7.72 20.57
N GLU A 550 42.70 8.33 20.25
CA GLU A 550 43.31 8.24 18.93
C GLU A 550 44.35 7.11 18.79
N PRO A 551 44.27 6.30 17.72
CA PRO A 551 44.52 6.77 16.35
C PRO A 551 43.30 7.00 15.46
N GLU A 552 42.08 6.94 16.02
CA GLU A 552 40.83 6.81 15.25
C GLU A 552 39.94 8.07 15.19
N ALA A 553 40.39 9.26 15.64
CA ALA A 553 39.55 10.45 15.56
C ALA A 553 39.29 10.83 14.10
N ASP A 554 38.03 10.75 13.71
CA ASP A 554 37.53 11.05 12.38
C ASP A 554 36.96 12.48 12.33
N ALA A 555 36.45 12.86 11.15
CA ALA A 555 35.76 14.14 10.98
C ALA A 555 34.60 14.34 11.99
N LYS A 556 33.96 13.24 12.43
CA LYS A 556 32.87 13.29 13.39
C LYS A 556 33.35 13.73 14.77
N TYR A 557 34.55 13.33 15.19
CA TYR A 557 35.09 13.82 16.46
C TYR A 557 35.35 15.34 16.41
N TRP A 558 36.07 15.82 15.39
CA TRP A 558 36.43 17.24 15.25
C TRP A 558 35.24 18.17 15.07
N PHE A 559 34.27 17.77 14.25
CA PHE A 559 33.20 18.68 13.82
C PHE A 559 31.85 18.39 14.48
N GLU A 560 31.66 17.23 15.13
CA GLU A 560 30.40 16.91 15.79
C GLU A 560 30.54 16.77 17.31
N LEU A 561 31.56 16.05 17.81
CA LEU A 561 31.71 15.79 19.24
C LEU A 561 32.43 16.90 20.00
N LEU A 562 33.57 17.38 19.48
CA LEU A 562 34.35 18.42 20.15
C LEU A 562 33.57 19.74 20.32
N PRO A 563 32.76 20.22 19.35
CA PRO A 563 31.89 21.37 19.57
C PRO A 563 30.91 21.17 20.73
N LEU A 564 30.32 19.97 20.88
CA LEU A 564 29.41 19.65 22.00
C LEU A 564 30.13 19.74 23.35
N GLN A 565 31.36 19.23 23.42
CA GLN A 565 32.19 19.33 24.61
C GLN A 565 32.56 20.79 24.93
N PHE A 566 32.63 21.64 23.91
CA PHE A 566 32.87 23.07 24.05
C PHE A 566 31.58 23.87 24.20
N ASP A 567 30.48 23.29 24.67
CA ASP A 567 29.18 23.96 24.86
C ASP A 567 28.66 24.67 23.59
N LEU A 568 28.95 24.10 22.41
CA LEU A 568 28.40 24.49 21.13
C LEU A 568 27.58 23.33 20.55
N PRO A 569 26.55 23.59 19.75
CA PRO A 569 25.92 22.53 18.97
C PRO A 569 26.97 21.84 18.08
N SER A 570 26.70 20.61 17.69
CA SER A 570 27.47 19.95 16.64
C SER A 570 27.46 20.79 15.35
N LEU A 571 28.51 20.75 14.53
CA LEU A 571 28.62 21.63 13.35
C LEU A 571 27.41 21.50 12.42
N SER A 572 26.91 20.27 12.25
CA SER A 572 25.66 19.97 11.53
C SER A 572 24.39 20.66 12.06
N LYS A 573 24.46 21.35 13.20
CA LYS A 573 23.35 22.07 13.85
C LYS A 573 23.64 23.56 14.04
N TRP A 574 24.68 24.11 13.42
CA TRP A 574 25.00 25.54 13.55
C TRP A 574 24.04 26.40 12.73
N GLU A 575 23.20 27.17 13.41
CA GLU A 575 22.28 28.15 12.79
C GLU A 575 22.96 29.48 12.44
N ARG A 576 24.23 29.65 12.83
CA ARG A 576 25.07 30.83 12.56
C ARG A 576 26.54 30.45 12.62
N ASP A 577 27.41 31.31 12.09
CA ASP A 577 28.86 31.11 12.18
C ASP A 577 29.35 31.23 13.64
N ASN A 578 29.55 30.07 14.30
CA ASN A 578 30.15 29.98 15.64
C ASN A 578 31.66 29.69 15.59
N SER A 579 32.31 29.81 14.43
CA SER A 579 33.71 29.42 14.25
C SER A 579 34.67 30.22 15.13
N VAL A 580 34.37 31.49 15.39
CA VAL A 580 35.16 32.36 16.29
C VAL A 580 35.00 31.90 17.74
N THR A 581 33.78 31.61 18.18
CA THR A 581 33.51 31.10 19.52
C THR A 581 34.18 29.75 19.74
N PHE A 582 34.07 28.83 18.78
CA PHE A 582 34.76 27.54 18.83
C PHE A 582 36.27 27.71 18.95
N ALA A 583 36.88 28.55 18.08
CA ALA A 583 38.31 28.82 18.13
C ALA A 583 38.75 29.45 19.47
N SER A 584 37.97 30.37 20.02
CA SER A 584 38.28 30.98 21.33
C SER A 584 38.25 29.97 22.49
N ARG A 585 37.30 29.03 22.48
CA ARG A 585 37.20 27.97 23.48
C ARG A 585 38.32 26.94 23.30
N LEU A 586 38.67 26.62 22.05
CA LEU A 586 39.84 25.81 21.73
C LEU A 586 41.13 26.44 22.25
N VAL A 587 41.32 27.74 22.01
CA VAL A 587 42.48 28.51 22.51
C VAL A 587 42.54 28.47 24.03
N ARG A 588 41.41 28.71 24.72
CA ARG A 588 41.36 28.66 26.18
C ARG A 588 41.72 27.28 26.72
N ALA A 589 41.15 26.21 26.15
CA ALA A 589 41.45 24.84 26.56
C ALA A 589 42.92 24.46 26.30
N CYS A 590 43.49 24.88 25.16
CA CYS A 590 44.90 24.72 24.87
C CYS A 590 45.78 25.48 25.87
N LEU A 591 45.45 26.74 26.15
CA LEU A 591 46.17 27.58 27.12
C LEU A 591 46.10 27.01 28.54
N GLU A 592 44.96 26.47 28.97
CA GLU A 592 44.85 25.80 30.26
C GLU A 592 45.81 24.61 30.36
N LEU A 593 45.77 23.70 29.38
CA LEU A 593 46.70 22.55 29.32
C LEU A 593 48.16 22.98 29.25
N GLU A 594 48.43 24.09 28.59
CA GLU A 594 49.75 24.71 28.50
C GLU A 594 50.17 25.39 29.82
N LEU A 595 49.28 26.10 30.52
CA LEU A 595 49.57 26.80 31.77
C LEU A 595 49.85 25.85 32.93
N TRP A 596 49.29 24.64 32.94
CA TRP A 596 49.67 23.61 33.93
C TRP A 596 51.13 23.15 33.78
N HIS A 597 51.78 23.42 32.65
CA HIS A 597 53.25 23.33 32.54
C HIS A 597 53.96 24.26 33.53
N ILE A 598 53.32 25.37 33.93
CA ILE A 598 53.87 26.38 34.83
C ILE A 598 53.75 25.97 36.31
N GLU A 599 52.68 25.32 36.76
CA GLU A 599 52.64 24.79 38.14
C GLU A 599 53.76 23.79 38.40
N GLY A 600 54.15 23.00 37.39
CA GLY A 600 55.35 22.16 37.43
C GLY A 600 56.68 22.92 37.42
N LEU A 601 56.69 24.20 37.04
CA LEU A 601 57.83 25.13 37.13
C LEU A 601 57.82 25.96 38.43
N PHE A 602 56.71 25.94 39.19
CA PHE A 602 56.56 26.60 40.49
C PHE A 602 57.04 25.85 41.74
N PRO A 603 57.55 24.59 41.76
CA PRO A 603 58.30 24.15 42.92
C PRO A 603 59.58 24.98 42.97
N LEU A 604 59.56 26.02 43.81
CA LEU A 604 60.62 26.97 44.16
C LEU A 604 61.95 26.66 43.46
N PRO A 605 62.17 27.16 42.22
CA PRO A 605 63.49 27.07 41.63
C PRO A 605 64.45 27.83 42.54
N GLU A 606 65.57 27.21 42.91
CA GLU A 606 66.63 27.84 43.72
C GLU A 606 67.16 29.13 43.06
N ASP A 607 66.92 29.30 41.75
CA ASP A 607 67.29 30.48 40.97
C ASP A 607 66.07 31.16 40.33
N LYS A 608 65.75 32.35 40.84
CA LYS A 608 64.57 33.16 40.48
C LYS A 608 64.68 33.78 39.09
N GLU A 609 65.90 34.13 38.64
CA GLU A 609 66.12 34.76 37.33
C GLU A 609 65.94 33.77 36.18
N GLU A 610 66.41 32.53 36.33
CA GLU A 610 66.26 31.49 35.31
C GLU A 610 64.79 31.09 35.13
N ALA A 611 64.05 31.02 36.23
CA ALA A 611 62.61 30.76 36.22
C ALA A 611 61.83 31.90 35.54
N GLU A 612 62.14 33.16 35.85
CA GLU A 612 61.51 34.32 35.22
C GLU A 612 61.83 34.42 33.72
N GLN A 613 63.05 34.08 33.31
CA GLN A 613 63.43 34.00 31.90
C GLN A 613 62.72 32.87 31.15
N LYS A 614 62.63 31.67 31.75
CA LYS A 614 61.89 30.53 31.17
C LYS A 614 60.41 30.84 31.05
N LEU A 615 59.81 31.42 32.09
CA LEU A 615 58.40 31.86 32.11
C LEU A 615 58.16 32.94 31.05
N SER A 616 59.01 33.96 30.99
CA SER A 616 58.90 35.05 30.01
C SER A 616 59.08 34.58 28.58
N HIS A 617 60.03 33.67 28.34
CA HIS A 617 60.25 33.06 27.03
C HIS A 617 59.04 32.22 26.63
N TRP A 618 58.49 31.42 27.55
CA TRP A 618 57.33 30.58 27.31
C TRP A 618 56.06 31.40 27.06
N LEU A 619 55.76 32.41 27.89
CA LEU A 619 54.63 33.32 27.69
C LEU A 619 54.73 33.99 26.32
N ARG A 620 55.93 34.42 25.93
CA ARG A 620 56.17 34.97 24.60
C ARG A 620 55.97 33.93 23.50
N SER A 621 56.40 32.68 23.66
CA SER A 621 56.24 31.64 22.63
C SER A 621 54.80 31.15 22.48
N SER A 622 54.10 30.89 23.58
CA SER A 622 52.72 30.41 23.58
C SER A 622 51.76 31.49 23.09
N PHE A 623 51.84 32.72 23.62
CA PHE A 623 50.94 33.80 23.17
C PHE A 623 51.20 34.31 21.76
N ASN A 624 52.44 34.21 21.26
CA ASN A 624 52.71 34.52 19.85
C ASN A 624 52.19 33.42 18.90
N GLY A 625 52.05 32.17 19.38
CA GLY A 625 51.43 31.08 18.61
C GLY A 625 49.92 31.26 18.39
N PHE A 626 49.22 31.91 19.33
CA PHE A 626 47.76 32.05 19.30
C PHE A 626 47.22 33.34 18.66
N GLY A 627 48.09 34.19 18.09
CA GLY A 627 47.66 35.39 17.35
C GLY A 627 46.90 36.46 18.16
N LEU A 628 46.84 36.32 19.49
CA LEU A 628 46.12 37.23 20.37
C LEU A 628 46.81 38.61 20.41
N ASN A 629 46.03 39.69 20.45
CA ASN A 629 46.57 41.03 20.68
C ASN A 629 46.89 41.26 22.17
N LYS A 630 47.59 42.35 22.51
CA LYS A 630 48.09 42.59 23.88
C LYS A 630 46.98 42.60 24.94
N GLU A 631 45.86 43.25 24.66
CA GLU A 631 44.72 43.35 25.59
C GLU A 631 44.03 42.00 25.79
N GLN A 632 43.88 41.20 24.73
CA GLN A 632 43.33 39.84 24.82
C GLN A 632 44.24 38.91 25.60
N ARG A 633 45.57 39.03 25.44
CA ARG A 633 46.54 38.27 26.23
C ARG A 633 46.41 38.60 27.71
N GLU A 634 46.34 39.89 28.04
CA GLU A 634 46.22 40.38 29.42
C GLU A 634 44.89 39.94 30.07
N SER A 635 43.77 40.01 29.34
CA SER A 635 42.47 39.54 29.82
C SER A 635 42.45 38.04 30.07
N VAL A 636 42.97 37.22 29.15
CA VAL A 636 43.00 35.76 29.30
C VAL A 636 43.94 35.34 30.43
N LEU A 637 45.09 36.02 30.57
CA LEU A 637 46.00 35.82 31.71
C LEU A 637 45.35 36.18 33.04
N LEU A 638 44.63 37.30 33.11
CA LEU A 638 43.94 37.73 34.32
C LEU A 638 42.82 36.75 34.70
N ASP A 639 41.97 36.35 33.76
CA ASP A 639 40.89 35.39 34.01
C ASP A 639 41.45 34.03 34.49
N LEU A 640 42.54 33.55 33.87
CA LEU A 640 43.18 32.28 34.24
C LEU A 640 43.91 32.37 35.59
N LEU A 641 44.57 33.49 35.90
CA LEU A 641 45.19 33.72 37.20
C LEU A 641 44.14 33.88 38.29
N GLU A 642 42.99 34.49 37.99
CA GLU A 642 41.86 34.63 38.92
C GLU A 642 41.23 33.26 39.19
N GLU A 643 41.01 32.42 38.17
CA GLU A 643 40.54 31.03 38.35
C GLU A 643 41.55 30.17 39.14
N LEU A 644 42.86 30.32 38.91
CA LEU A 644 43.91 29.55 39.61
C LEU A 644 44.14 30.02 41.06
N CYS A 645 44.01 31.32 41.35
CA CYS A 645 44.27 31.86 42.69
C CYS A 645 43.04 31.83 43.61
N TRP A 646 41.82 31.69 43.08
CA TRP A 646 40.57 31.81 43.84
C TRP A 646 39.65 30.58 43.79
N SER A 647 40.09 29.46 43.19
CA SER A 647 39.35 28.19 43.28
C SER A 647 39.73 27.39 44.55
N GLU A 648 39.12 27.75 45.68
CA GLU A 648 38.89 26.83 46.82
C GLU A 648 37.55 26.11 46.72
#